data_AF-V9HYZ9-F1
#
_entry.id   AF-V9HYZ9-F1
#
_cell.length_a   1.000
_cell.length_b   1.000
_cell.length_c   1.000
_cell.angle_alpha   90.00
_cell.angle_beta   90.00
_cell.angle_gamma   90.00
#
_symmetry.space_group_name_H-M   'P 1'
#
loop_
_entity.id
_entity.type
_entity.pdbx_description
1 polymer ?
#
loop_
_entity_poly.entity_id
_entity_poly.type
_entity_poly.pdbx_seq_one_letter_code
_entity_poly.pdbx_strand_id
1 'polypeptide(L)'
;MNKQGDQSTRWILDGVEADRMDEESKNHLPHRSRNAKSGNLGKHSGNLGMHTSKNSSSPGTYSGNLGQTLKRTTSQFGGSIWKTTSNALRISSVLTPSPPPPPRRRPERVERTASAAARGLKGLRFLDRTMTGKEMDAWRSIENRFHQFAVDDRLPKEKFGICIGMGDSKEFAGEVFDAIARRKNIDTTNGITKDEVKLFWEDMTRQDLDARLQIFFDMCDKNGDGKLSEDEVKEVILLSASANKLTNLNQQAATYAALIMEELDPDHLGYIEMWHLEILLREMVNNDESVHKLKKANTLTRAMIPRRYRTPLSKTFSLATEFIYENWMRIWAINIWLFINFLLVLWKFEEYVHSPTFKITGYCVCIAKAAGETLKFNMALILVPVCRRTLTNLRSTCLSKAIPFDDNIKFHQIIATAISIGTLMHVMAHLTCNYPRLSSCPKLKFMIYLGPVLGYQQPTYGGLMLTTVSITGVALTLIMAVSFTLATHYFRRNIVKLPGVFHRLAGFNSFWYAHHFLILAYVLLILHGYYLIFPKPWYQKTTWMYLVAPLLLYAGERLFSGYQEHNHQVNVVKAVIYSGNVLALYITKPQGFKYRSGMYLFVKCPDISKFEWHPFSITSAPGDDYLSVHIRTLGDWTTELKSIFEKVCEPPPSDKQQPKRGNLKRIETRALSTANYDEIQATFPQILIKGPFGAPAQSYTQYDILLLIGLGIGATPFISIAKDLLYQIKQNNLGPGKSVEPARKCAERAYFYWVTREQASFEWFKGVMDDIAEFDRNNVIEMHNYLTSVYEQGDARSALIGMVQQLQHAKNGIDIVSQSRIKTHFARPNWRKVLSQLASTHPASRIGVFYCGSSTLAKPLKKLCHEFSLDSTTRFEFHKENF
;
A
#
# COMPACT_ATOMS: atom_id res chain seq x y z
N MET A 1 -7.76 -1.56 37.83
CA MET A 1 -7.62 -2.52 36.70
C MET A 1 -8.35 -1.95 35.48
N ASN A 2 -7.96 -2.17 34.23
CA ASN A 2 -6.67 -2.68 33.73
C ASN A 2 -6.31 -1.93 32.42
N LYS A 3 -5.03 -1.59 32.17
CA LYS A 3 -4.60 -0.84 30.98
C LYS A 3 -3.79 -1.73 30.02
N GLN A 4 -4.41 -2.21 28.95
CA GLN A 4 -3.73 -2.76 27.77
C GLN A 4 -4.41 -2.22 26.51
N GLY A 5 -3.63 -1.65 25.57
CA GLY A 5 -4.17 -1.12 24.30
C GLY A 5 -3.28 -0.12 23.56
N ASP A 6 -2.56 0.78 24.26
CA ASP A 6 -1.87 1.93 23.66
C ASP A 6 -0.36 1.67 23.37
N GLN A 7 0.03 0.42 23.04
CA GLN A 7 1.42 0.03 22.74
C GLN A 7 1.67 -0.35 21.26
N SER A 8 0.64 -0.65 20.46
CA SER A 8 0.80 -1.19 19.09
C SER A 8 1.45 -0.24 18.08
N THR A 9 1.51 1.06 18.38
CA THR A 9 1.99 2.11 17.48
C THR A 9 3.44 2.54 17.73
N ARG A 10 4.04 2.18 18.87
CA ARG A 10 5.37 2.72 19.28
C ARG A 10 6.57 1.93 18.77
N TRP A 11 6.36 0.68 18.34
CA TRP A 11 7.41 -0.25 17.86
C TRP A 11 7.47 -0.36 16.32
N ILE A 12 7.10 0.71 15.61
CA ILE A 12 7.02 0.75 14.13
C ILE A 12 8.23 1.49 13.52
N LEU A 13 9.13 2.02 14.34
CA LEU A 13 10.09 3.06 13.94
C LEU A 13 11.48 2.56 13.52
N ASP A 14 11.92 1.38 13.99
CA ASP A 14 13.26 0.88 13.68
C ASP A 14 13.29 0.17 12.30
N GLY A 15 14.30 0.48 11.49
CA GLY A 15 14.49 -0.10 10.16
C GLY A 15 14.14 0.79 8.95
N VAL A 16 14.19 2.12 9.10
CA VAL A 16 14.28 3.07 7.95
C VAL A 16 15.58 3.87 8.04
N GLU A 17 16.70 3.15 8.11
CA GLU A 17 18.02 3.72 7.92
C GLU A 17 18.36 3.65 6.42
N ALA A 18 18.27 4.80 5.76
CA ALA A 18 18.72 4.99 4.38
C ALA A 18 20.00 5.81 4.42
N ASP A 19 21.01 5.41 3.65
CA ASP A 19 22.37 5.97 3.69
C ASP A 19 22.37 7.51 3.68
N ARG A 20 22.72 8.10 4.83
CA ARG A 20 23.14 9.50 4.93
C ARG A 20 24.65 9.55 4.70
N MET A 21 25.05 9.89 3.48
CA MET A 21 26.40 10.36 3.21
C MET A 21 26.42 11.89 3.10
N ASP A 22 27.37 12.48 3.82
CA ASP A 22 28.03 13.75 3.56
C ASP A 22 27.18 15.04 3.55
N GLU A 23 26.73 15.47 4.73
CA GLU A 23 26.47 16.91 4.98
C GLU A 23 26.83 17.38 6.41
N GLU A 24 28.05 17.09 6.91
CA GLU A 24 28.59 17.82 8.08
C GLU A 24 30.14 17.80 8.16
N SER A 25 30.79 18.73 7.43
CA SER A 25 32.23 19.02 7.60
C SER A 25 32.58 20.45 7.14
N LYS A 26 32.11 21.45 7.89
CA LYS A 26 32.49 22.86 7.74
C LYS A 26 32.51 23.58 9.09
N ASN A 27 33.58 23.37 9.86
CA ASN A 27 34.14 24.37 10.78
C ASN A 27 35.45 23.85 11.40
N HIS A 28 36.59 24.16 10.76
CA HIS A 28 37.84 24.48 11.46
C HIS A 28 38.85 25.10 10.46
N LEU A 29 39.13 26.39 10.67
CA LEU A 29 40.35 27.08 10.21
C LEU A 29 41.48 26.75 11.22
N PRO A 30 42.78 26.73 10.84
CA PRO A 30 43.47 27.99 10.45
C PRO A 30 44.69 27.91 9.50
N HIS A 31 45.34 29.07 9.29
CA HIS A 31 46.74 29.30 8.88
C HIS A 31 47.27 28.90 7.49
N ARG A 32 46.88 29.69 6.47
CA ARG A 32 47.77 30.63 5.73
C ARG A 32 49.29 30.29 5.63
N SER A 33 49.78 29.86 4.46
CA SER A 33 51.13 30.22 3.96
C SER A 33 51.24 30.16 2.42
N ARG A 34 52.33 30.74 1.87
CA ARG A 34 52.56 31.10 0.46
C ARG A 34 53.25 29.98 -0.35
N ASN A 35 52.98 29.90 -1.66
CA ASN A 35 53.99 30.20 -2.71
C ASN A 35 53.35 30.35 -4.11
N ALA A 36 54.14 30.77 -5.13
CA ALA A 36 53.64 31.38 -6.38
C ALA A 36 54.48 31.04 -7.64
N LYS A 37 54.13 31.67 -8.79
CA LYS A 37 54.65 31.57 -10.20
C LYS A 37 53.78 30.66 -11.09
N SER A 38 53.08 31.12 -12.16
CA SER A 38 53.44 31.83 -13.43
C SER A 38 54.07 30.91 -14.48
N GLY A 39 53.77 30.93 -15.80
CA GLY A 39 52.82 31.67 -16.67
C GLY A 39 52.85 31.02 -18.08
N ASN A 40 51.85 31.10 -18.99
CA ASN A 40 51.25 32.22 -19.76
C ASN A 40 51.73 32.23 -21.26
N LEU A 41 50.90 32.79 -22.18
CA LEU A 41 50.99 32.79 -23.66
C LEU A 41 50.76 31.41 -24.34
N GLY A 42 50.27 31.25 -25.58
CA GLY A 42 49.80 32.18 -26.65
C GLY A 42 50.20 31.61 -28.05
N LYS A 43 49.42 31.61 -29.14
CA LYS A 43 48.66 32.69 -29.82
C LYS A 43 47.73 32.17 -30.96
N HIS A 44 46.66 32.92 -31.22
CA HIS A 44 46.04 33.32 -32.52
C HIS A 44 45.97 32.46 -33.82
N SER A 45 44.74 32.48 -34.38
CA SER A 45 44.36 32.80 -35.79
C SER A 45 44.17 31.68 -36.83
N GLY A 46 43.15 31.91 -37.69
CA GLY A 46 42.71 31.08 -38.83
C GLY A 46 41.20 31.23 -39.04
N ASN A 47 40.75 31.80 -40.17
CA ASN A 47 39.33 32.16 -40.41
C ASN A 47 38.99 32.14 -41.92
N LEU A 48 37.69 32.27 -42.25
CA LEU A 48 37.05 32.20 -43.57
C LEU A 48 36.95 30.78 -44.17
N GLY A 49 35.99 30.49 -45.07
CA GLY A 49 35.03 31.39 -45.72
C GLY A 49 33.62 30.82 -45.88
N MET A 50 32.69 31.68 -46.30
CA MET A 50 31.26 31.39 -46.47
C MET A 50 30.86 31.52 -47.94
N HIS A 51 30.00 30.63 -48.44
CA HIS A 51 29.30 30.82 -49.72
C HIS A 51 27.85 30.30 -49.64
N THR A 52 26.97 30.90 -50.44
CA THR A 52 25.52 30.71 -50.40
C THR A 52 24.96 30.36 -51.78
N SER A 53 23.88 29.56 -51.81
CA SER A 53 22.92 29.52 -52.93
C SER A 53 21.56 28.94 -52.45
N LYS A 54 20.52 29.08 -53.27
CA LYS A 54 19.09 28.96 -52.89
C LYS A 54 18.33 27.80 -53.58
N ASN A 55 17.10 27.56 -53.08
CA ASN A 55 15.92 27.00 -53.78
C ASN A 55 15.95 25.49 -54.13
N SER A 56 14.90 24.66 -54.02
CA SER A 56 13.45 24.81 -53.79
C SER A 56 12.78 23.42 -53.85
N SER A 57 11.46 23.36 -53.64
CA SER A 57 10.49 22.28 -53.97
C SER A 57 10.39 20.99 -53.12
N SER A 58 9.13 20.64 -52.90
CA SER A 58 8.51 19.36 -52.48
C SER A 58 7.21 19.23 -53.35
N PRO A 59 6.31 18.22 -53.24
CA PRO A 59 6.32 16.95 -52.47
C PRO A 59 5.89 15.71 -53.31
N GLY A 60 5.75 14.54 -52.66
CA GLY A 60 5.16 13.27 -53.20
C GLY A 60 5.66 12.07 -52.36
N THR A 61 4.91 11.14 -51.76
CA THR A 61 3.53 10.58 -51.84
C THR A 61 3.45 9.24 -52.63
N TYR A 62 2.71 8.26 -52.07
CA TYR A 62 2.58 6.83 -52.44
C TYR A 62 3.84 5.98 -52.11
N SER A 63 3.78 4.79 -51.50
CA SER A 63 2.84 3.64 -51.49
C SER A 63 3.07 2.64 -52.63
N GLY A 64 3.43 1.41 -52.30
CA GLY A 64 3.74 0.32 -53.24
C GLY A 64 3.97 -1.00 -52.51
N ASN A 65 3.63 -2.12 -53.14
CA ASN A 65 3.57 -3.47 -52.57
C ASN A 65 4.58 -4.43 -53.24
N LEU A 66 4.67 -5.68 -52.76
CA LEU A 66 5.50 -6.79 -53.29
C LEU A 66 7.04 -6.63 -53.16
N GLY A 67 7.83 -7.71 -53.15
CA GLY A 67 7.47 -9.13 -53.06
C GLY A 67 8.37 -10.08 -53.86
N GLN A 68 9.26 -10.82 -53.16
CA GLN A 68 10.18 -11.86 -53.66
C GLN A 68 11.27 -11.35 -54.65
N THR A 69 12.54 -11.79 -54.54
CA THR A 69 13.06 -12.97 -55.27
C THR A 69 14.51 -13.33 -54.84
N LEU A 70 14.88 -14.59 -55.09
CA LEU A 70 16.17 -15.32 -54.92
C LEU A 70 17.47 -14.55 -55.33
N LYS A 71 18.73 -14.98 -55.04
CA LYS A 71 19.40 -16.29 -54.79
C LYS A 71 20.53 -16.12 -53.71
N ARG A 72 20.99 -17.15 -52.98
CA ARG A 72 22.06 -18.15 -53.29
C ARG A 72 23.37 -17.52 -53.85
N THR A 73 24.58 -17.98 -53.48
CA THR A 73 25.02 -19.28 -52.87
C THR A 73 26.05 -18.95 -51.73
N THR A 74 27.03 -19.72 -51.21
CA THR A 74 27.67 -21.01 -51.53
C THR A 74 28.32 -21.67 -50.28
N SER A 75 28.18 -23.00 -50.14
CA SER A 75 29.18 -24.06 -49.75
C SER A 75 30.27 -23.83 -48.66
N GLN A 76 30.73 -24.83 -47.87
CA GLN A 76 30.55 -26.29 -47.90
C GLN A 76 30.77 -26.98 -46.52
N PHE A 77 30.39 -28.26 -46.44
CA PHE A 77 30.68 -29.37 -45.49
C PHE A 77 31.79 -29.17 -44.43
N GLY A 78 31.77 -29.74 -43.20
CA GLY A 78 30.88 -30.70 -42.50
C GLY A 78 31.33 -30.83 -41.02
N GLY A 79 30.93 -31.78 -40.14
CA GLY A 79 30.07 -32.97 -40.22
C GLY A 79 29.81 -33.57 -38.79
N SER A 80 29.46 -34.87 -38.70
CA SER A 80 29.05 -35.69 -37.50
C SER A 80 27.85 -35.16 -36.65
N ILE A 81 26.79 -35.88 -36.26
CA ILE A 81 26.39 -37.32 -36.11
C ILE A 81 26.79 -37.93 -34.75
N TRP A 82 25.89 -38.48 -33.89
CA TRP A 82 24.43 -38.31 -33.65
C TRP A 82 24.03 -39.14 -32.38
N LYS A 83 22.75 -39.08 -31.96
CA LYS A 83 22.05 -39.94 -30.97
C LYS A 83 22.42 -39.83 -29.47
N THR A 84 21.39 -39.54 -28.66
CA THR A 84 21.18 -40.14 -27.33
C THR A 84 19.72 -40.57 -27.24
N THR A 85 19.45 -41.83 -26.91
CA THR A 85 18.09 -42.36 -26.66
C THR A 85 18.13 -43.45 -25.60
N SER A 86 17.22 -43.32 -24.62
CA SER A 86 16.65 -44.35 -23.74
C SER A 86 17.17 -45.79 -23.81
N ASN A 87 17.46 -46.36 -22.64
CA ASN A 87 16.83 -47.62 -22.22
C ASN A 87 16.82 -47.76 -20.70
N ALA A 88 15.87 -48.54 -20.18
CA ALA A 88 15.70 -48.84 -18.77
C ALA A 88 15.56 -50.35 -18.55
N LEU A 89 15.88 -50.80 -17.33
CA LEU A 89 15.47 -52.05 -16.68
C LEU A 89 15.43 -53.35 -17.54
N ARG A 90 16.38 -54.24 -17.26
CA ARG A 90 16.05 -55.67 -17.10
C ARG A 90 16.98 -56.35 -16.08
N ILE A 91 16.39 -57.20 -15.26
CA ILE A 91 17.05 -57.99 -14.22
C ILE A 91 17.20 -59.43 -14.74
N SER A 92 18.34 -60.06 -14.49
CA SER A 92 18.53 -61.51 -14.61
C SER A 92 19.66 -61.97 -13.70
N SER A 93 19.38 -62.95 -12.84
CA SER A 93 20.30 -63.48 -11.81
C SER A 93 21.12 -64.67 -12.30
N VAL A 94 22.42 -64.71 -11.95
CA VAL A 94 23.26 -65.94 -11.97
C VAL A 94 24.14 -65.93 -10.71
N LEU A 95 24.33 -67.10 -10.10
CA LEU A 95 25.13 -67.33 -8.88
C LEU A 95 26.51 -67.91 -9.20
N THR A 96 27.57 -67.41 -8.55
CA THR A 96 28.85 -68.10 -8.28
C THR A 96 29.59 -67.42 -7.11
N PRO A 97 30.54 -68.10 -6.42
CA PRO A 97 30.87 -67.78 -5.02
C PRO A 97 31.95 -66.70 -4.78
N SER A 98 32.00 -66.21 -3.54
CA SER A 98 32.82 -65.10 -3.04
C SER A 98 34.21 -65.49 -2.50
N PRO A 99 35.26 -64.66 -2.72
CA PRO A 99 36.51 -64.71 -1.96
C PRO A 99 36.38 -64.07 -0.55
N PRO A 100 37.35 -64.30 0.38
CA PRO A 100 37.25 -63.85 1.78
C PRO A 100 37.41 -62.33 1.98
N PRO A 101 36.92 -61.77 3.10
CA PRO A 101 36.88 -60.33 3.33
C PRO A 101 38.24 -59.71 3.71
N PRO A 102 38.60 -58.53 3.18
CA PRO A 102 39.72 -57.73 3.68
C PRO A 102 39.37 -57.06 5.03
N PRO A 103 40.37 -56.64 5.84
CA PRO A 103 40.13 -56.05 7.16
C PRO A 103 39.36 -54.72 7.11
N ARG A 104 38.55 -54.47 8.14
CA ARG A 104 37.71 -53.27 8.30
C ARG A 104 38.52 -51.98 8.12
N ARG A 105 38.27 -51.25 7.02
CA ARG A 105 38.68 -49.83 6.92
C ARG A 105 37.85 -48.99 7.90
N ARG A 106 38.47 -47.95 8.46
CA ARG A 106 37.74 -46.84 9.12
C ARG A 106 36.95 -46.07 8.05
N PRO A 107 35.81 -45.43 8.37
CA PRO A 107 35.08 -44.62 7.40
C PRO A 107 35.98 -43.52 6.83
N GLU A 108 36.11 -43.49 5.50
CA GLU A 108 36.91 -42.50 4.80
C GLU A 108 36.18 -41.14 4.84
N ARG A 109 36.85 -40.12 5.38
CA ARG A 109 36.32 -38.77 5.49
C ARG A 109 36.30 -38.12 4.11
N VAL A 110 35.15 -38.20 3.44
CA VAL A 110 34.94 -37.65 2.08
C VAL A 110 35.48 -36.22 1.98
N GLU A 111 36.47 -36.01 1.10
CA GLU A 111 37.05 -34.68 0.90
C GLU A 111 36.06 -33.75 0.18
N ARG A 112 35.73 -32.64 0.84
CA ARG A 112 34.67 -31.72 0.44
C ARG A 112 35.19 -30.66 -0.52
N THR A 113 34.72 -30.69 -1.76
CA THR A 113 35.06 -29.66 -2.75
C THR A 113 34.37 -28.32 -2.43
N ALA A 114 35.17 -27.32 -2.08
CA ALA A 114 34.69 -26.04 -1.53
C ALA A 114 33.71 -25.25 -2.42
N SER A 115 33.71 -25.48 -3.75
CA SER A 115 32.84 -24.78 -4.70
C SER A 115 31.36 -25.20 -4.64
N ALA A 116 31.04 -26.33 -3.99
CA ALA A 116 29.66 -26.70 -3.64
C ALA A 116 29.24 -26.04 -2.32
N ALA A 117 30.07 -26.17 -1.27
CA ALA A 117 29.82 -25.57 0.05
C ALA A 117 29.59 -24.05 -0.02
N ALA A 118 30.40 -23.34 -0.80
CA ALA A 118 30.29 -21.88 -0.98
C ALA A 118 28.98 -21.38 -1.65
N ARG A 119 28.11 -22.29 -2.13
CA ARG A 119 26.78 -21.93 -2.66
C ARG A 119 25.63 -22.21 -1.68
N GLY A 120 25.83 -23.08 -0.68
CA GLY A 120 24.86 -23.36 0.39
C GLY A 120 24.74 -22.27 1.46
N LEU A 121 25.54 -21.20 1.39
CA LEU A 121 25.75 -20.18 2.45
C LEU A 121 24.51 -19.36 2.89
N LYS A 122 23.32 -19.64 2.35
CA LYS A 122 22.04 -19.07 2.80
C LYS A 122 21.21 -19.99 3.69
N GLY A 123 21.54 -21.28 3.78
CA GLY A 123 20.86 -22.20 4.69
C GLY A 123 21.02 -21.72 6.15
N LEU A 124 19.91 -21.72 6.88
CA LEU A 124 19.82 -21.73 8.35
C LEU A 124 20.65 -20.69 9.14
N ARG A 125 20.10 -19.48 9.30
CA ARG A 125 20.62 -18.39 10.15
C ARG A 125 19.83 -18.29 11.46
N PHE A 126 20.49 -18.20 12.61
CA PHE A 126 19.81 -17.99 13.90
C PHE A 126 19.52 -16.52 14.21
N LEU A 127 20.34 -15.60 13.69
CA LEU A 127 20.28 -14.16 13.97
C LEU A 127 20.05 -13.35 12.68
N ASP A 128 19.31 -12.25 12.83
CA ASP A 128 18.83 -11.43 11.71
C ASP A 128 19.93 -10.47 11.20
N ARG A 129 20.10 -10.37 9.88
CA ARG A 129 21.25 -9.66 9.26
C ARG A 129 21.01 -8.15 9.12
N THR A 130 20.29 -7.56 10.06
CA THR A 130 19.86 -6.14 10.04
C THR A 130 20.19 -5.38 11.33
N MET A 131 20.91 -5.99 12.27
CA MET A 131 21.50 -5.26 13.40
C MET A 131 22.95 -4.88 13.11
N THR A 132 23.11 -3.67 12.53
CA THR A 132 24.37 -2.94 12.33
C THR A 132 25.37 -3.53 11.30
N GLY A 133 26.46 -2.80 11.03
CA GLY A 133 27.32 -2.97 9.86
C GLY A 133 28.47 -3.96 10.03
N LYS A 134 29.56 -3.54 10.71
CA LYS A 134 30.71 -4.42 10.99
C LYS A 134 30.36 -5.31 12.18
N GLU A 135 30.91 -6.53 12.22
CA GLU A 135 30.58 -7.55 13.25
C GLU A 135 30.77 -7.02 14.70
N MET A 136 31.72 -6.11 14.91
CA MET A 136 31.93 -5.42 16.19
C MET A 136 30.72 -4.62 16.68
N ASP A 137 29.94 -4.01 15.78
CA ASP A 137 28.78 -3.19 16.14
C ASP A 137 27.58 -4.07 16.54
N ALA A 138 27.48 -5.27 15.96
CA ALA A 138 26.46 -6.25 16.31
C ALA A 138 26.71 -6.84 17.70
N TRP A 139 27.96 -7.18 18.03
CA TRP A 139 28.33 -7.62 19.38
C TRP A 139 28.04 -6.54 20.43
N ARG A 140 28.45 -5.28 20.20
CA ARG A 140 28.16 -4.14 21.11
C ARG A 140 26.66 -4.00 21.43
N SER A 141 25.79 -4.29 20.47
CA SER A 141 24.34 -4.29 20.66
C SER A 141 23.87 -5.36 21.67
N ILE A 142 24.49 -6.53 21.64
CA ILE A 142 24.22 -7.66 22.56
C ILE A 142 24.86 -7.37 23.93
N GLU A 143 26.11 -6.93 23.96
CA GLU A 143 26.86 -6.52 25.16
C GLU A 143 26.11 -5.47 26.00
N ASN A 144 25.55 -4.44 25.35
CA ASN A 144 24.73 -3.44 26.03
C ASN A 144 23.43 -4.03 26.61
N ARG A 145 22.83 -5.04 25.96
CA ARG A 145 21.65 -5.76 26.49
C ARG A 145 22.01 -6.77 27.57
N PHE A 146 23.21 -7.35 27.55
CA PHE A 146 23.73 -8.18 28.64
C PHE A 146 23.76 -7.36 29.93
N HIS A 147 24.43 -6.20 29.91
CA HIS A 147 24.50 -5.29 31.06
C HIS A 147 23.13 -4.71 31.49
N GLN A 148 22.09 -4.81 30.65
CA GLN A 148 20.71 -4.41 31.00
C GLN A 148 19.87 -5.53 31.63
N PHE A 149 20.20 -6.81 31.37
CA PHE A 149 19.34 -7.96 31.73
C PHE A 149 20.04 -9.06 32.53
N ALA A 150 21.35 -8.96 32.76
CA ALA A 150 22.06 -9.79 33.71
C ALA A 150 21.68 -9.46 35.17
N VAL A 151 21.85 -10.43 36.05
CA VAL A 151 21.77 -10.33 37.50
C VAL A 151 23.06 -10.98 38.03
N ASP A 152 23.77 -10.30 38.93
CA ASP A 152 25.05 -10.76 39.49
C ASP A 152 26.06 -11.22 38.41
N ASP A 153 26.20 -10.40 37.36
CA ASP A 153 27.00 -10.63 36.13
C ASP A 153 26.71 -11.95 35.38
N ARG A 154 25.54 -12.56 35.60
CA ARG A 154 25.02 -13.71 34.86
C ARG A 154 23.69 -13.42 34.18
N LEU A 155 23.50 -13.94 32.97
CA LEU A 155 22.29 -13.79 32.18
C LEU A 155 21.41 -15.05 32.32
N PRO A 156 20.22 -14.95 32.94
CA PRO A 156 19.31 -16.10 33.07
C PRO A 156 18.60 -16.43 31.74
N LYS A 157 18.20 -17.69 31.58
CA LYS A 157 17.70 -18.27 30.33
C LYS A 157 16.53 -17.50 29.72
N GLU A 158 15.60 -17.00 30.54
CA GLU A 158 14.39 -16.26 30.11
C GLU A 158 14.73 -14.88 29.52
N LYS A 159 15.96 -14.40 29.74
CA LYS A 159 16.50 -13.15 29.21
C LYS A 159 17.42 -13.37 28.00
N PHE A 160 17.96 -14.58 27.80
CA PHE A 160 18.87 -14.89 26.69
C PHE A 160 18.31 -14.45 25.34
N GLY A 161 17.07 -14.87 25.01
CA GLY A 161 16.40 -14.47 23.77
C GLY A 161 16.27 -12.96 23.60
N ILE A 162 16.06 -12.19 24.68
CA ILE A 162 16.00 -10.73 24.63
C ILE A 162 17.40 -10.15 24.36
N CYS A 163 18.44 -10.70 25.00
CA CYS A 163 19.83 -10.28 24.84
C CYS A 163 20.32 -10.45 23.40
N ILE A 164 20.08 -11.61 22.77
CA ILE A 164 20.52 -11.89 21.39
C ILE A 164 19.63 -11.26 20.31
N GLY A 165 18.51 -10.62 20.67
CA GLY A 165 17.59 -9.97 19.72
C GLY A 165 16.45 -10.87 19.21
N MET A 166 16.29 -12.08 19.76
CA MET A 166 15.20 -13.02 19.51
C MET A 166 14.03 -12.87 20.53
N GLY A 167 13.80 -11.65 21.04
CA GLY A 167 12.87 -11.39 22.15
C GLY A 167 11.40 -11.71 21.87
N ASP A 168 11.01 -11.79 20.60
CA ASP A 168 9.69 -12.22 20.10
C ASP A 168 9.51 -13.75 20.07
N SER A 169 10.60 -14.52 20.17
CA SER A 169 10.64 -15.98 19.98
C SER A 169 11.45 -16.64 21.11
N LYS A 170 11.05 -16.39 22.36
CA LYS A 170 11.82 -16.76 23.57
C LYS A 170 11.98 -18.27 23.76
N GLU A 171 10.93 -19.04 23.51
CA GLU A 171 10.93 -20.51 23.63
C GLU A 171 12.01 -21.10 22.71
N PHE A 172 11.94 -20.80 21.41
CA PHE A 172 12.96 -21.17 20.43
C PHE A 172 14.38 -20.72 20.83
N ALA A 173 14.54 -19.51 21.37
CA ALA A 173 15.84 -19.03 21.85
C ALA A 173 16.34 -19.78 23.10
N GLY A 174 15.43 -20.28 23.95
CA GLY A 174 15.74 -21.15 25.09
C GLY A 174 16.20 -22.54 24.65
N GLU A 175 15.63 -23.10 23.58
CA GLU A 175 16.11 -24.37 23.01
C GLU A 175 17.50 -24.23 22.36
N VAL A 176 17.76 -23.12 21.65
CA VAL A 176 19.11 -22.82 21.12
C VAL A 176 20.12 -22.62 22.25
N PHE A 177 19.72 -22.00 23.36
CA PHE A 177 20.54 -21.88 24.57
C PHE A 177 20.89 -23.25 25.14
N ASP A 178 19.91 -24.13 25.34
CA ASP A 178 20.14 -25.48 25.88
C ASP A 178 21.02 -26.32 24.95
N ALA A 179 20.78 -26.26 23.63
CA ALA A 179 21.55 -26.99 22.63
C ALA A 179 23.04 -26.62 22.67
N ILE A 180 23.35 -25.31 22.68
CA ILE A 180 24.74 -24.83 22.76
C ILE A 180 25.34 -25.14 24.13
N ALA A 181 24.59 -25.00 25.23
CA ALA A 181 25.04 -25.33 26.58
C ALA A 181 25.40 -26.83 26.73
N ARG A 182 24.52 -27.74 26.28
CA ARG A 182 24.77 -29.20 26.21
C ARG A 182 26.04 -29.48 25.44
N ARG A 183 26.15 -28.97 24.21
CA ARG A 183 27.29 -29.18 23.31
C ARG A 183 28.63 -28.67 23.86
N LYS A 184 28.60 -27.63 24.69
CA LYS A 184 29.79 -27.03 25.30
C LYS A 184 30.09 -27.55 26.71
N ASN A 185 29.20 -28.36 27.29
CA ASN A 185 29.24 -28.79 28.69
C ASN A 185 29.38 -27.62 29.66
N ILE A 186 28.54 -26.59 29.48
CA ILE A 186 28.49 -25.38 30.32
C ILE A 186 27.36 -25.52 31.36
N ASP A 187 27.66 -25.24 32.62
CA ASP A 187 26.66 -25.18 33.70
C ASP A 187 25.83 -23.90 33.60
N THR A 188 24.54 -24.05 33.31
CA THR A 188 23.59 -22.96 33.15
C THR A 188 22.71 -22.72 34.39
N THR A 189 22.90 -23.44 35.50
CA THR A 189 22.00 -23.40 36.68
C THR A 189 21.79 -22.00 37.25
N ASN A 190 22.83 -21.17 37.24
CA ASN A 190 22.79 -19.78 37.72
C ASN A 190 22.80 -18.74 36.57
N GLY A 191 22.49 -19.15 35.33
CA GLY A 191 22.64 -18.31 34.14
C GLY A 191 24.10 -18.18 33.67
N ILE A 192 24.30 -17.66 32.45
CA ILE A 192 25.61 -17.64 31.76
C ILE A 192 26.30 -16.28 31.84
N THR A 193 27.62 -16.30 31.92
CA THR A 193 28.49 -15.12 31.95
C THR A 193 28.57 -14.42 30.58
N LYS A 194 29.14 -13.21 30.56
CA LYS A 194 29.33 -12.41 29.35
C LYS A 194 30.15 -13.10 28.26
N ASP A 195 31.20 -13.82 28.65
CA ASP A 195 32.08 -14.52 27.69
C ASP A 195 31.44 -15.80 27.14
N GLU A 196 30.59 -16.47 27.93
CA GLU A 196 29.75 -17.58 27.44
C GLU A 196 28.68 -17.08 26.46
N VAL A 197 28.04 -15.93 26.73
CA VAL A 197 27.14 -15.27 25.75
C VAL A 197 27.88 -14.91 24.45
N LYS A 198 29.15 -14.48 24.56
CA LYS A 198 30.00 -14.21 23.39
C LYS A 198 30.29 -15.47 22.59
N LEU A 199 30.65 -16.57 23.25
CA LEU A 199 30.86 -17.88 22.63
C LEU A 199 29.60 -18.39 21.90
N PHE A 200 28.43 -18.23 22.51
CA PHE A 200 27.15 -18.61 21.89
C PHE A 200 26.84 -17.75 20.66
N TRP A 201 27.12 -16.44 20.72
CA TRP A 201 26.97 -15.52 19.59
C TRP A 201 27.94 -15.85 18.44
N GLU A 202 29.21 -16.13 18.74
CA GLU A 202 30.22 -16.52 17.76
C GLU A 202 29.82 -17.82 17.04
N ASP A 203 29.34 -18.83 17.76
CA ASP A 203 28.90 -20.09 17.14
C ASP A 203 27.59 -19.95 16.32
N MET A 204 26.64 -19.12 16.75
CA MET A 204 25.43 -18.81 15.97
C MET A 204 25.70 -17.99 14.69
N THR A 205 26.82 -17.26 14.62
CA THR A 205 27.17 -16.38 13.49
C THR A 205 28.20 -16.95 12.52
N ARG A 206 28.73 -18.16 12.77
CA ARG A 206 29.68 -18.85 11.87
C ARG A 206 29.15 -18.92 10.44
N GLN A 207 29.99 -18.62 9.47
CA GLN A 207 29.61 -18.70 8.05
C GLN A 207 29.44 -20.15 7.56
N ASP A 208 30.09 -21.11 8.21
CA ASP A 208 29.93 -22.55 7.95
C ASP A 208 28.45 -22.97 8.09
N LEU A 209 27.97 -23.76 7.13
CA LEU A 209 26.61 -24.31 7.15
C LEU A 209 26.52 -25.48 8.14
N ASP A 210 27.56 -26.31 8.21
CA ASP A 210 27.50 -27.58 8.90
C ASP A 210 27.54 -27.38 10.42
N ALA A 211 28.36 -26.43 10.90
CA ALA A 211 28.32 -26.01 12.30
C ALA A 211 26.92 -25.51 12.74
N ARG A 212 26.22 -24.77 11.86
CA ARG A 212 24.87 -24.25 12.13
C ARG A 212 23.77 -25.31 11.98
N LEU A 213 23.92 -26.24 11.04
CA LEU A 213 23.06 -27.42 10.95
C LEU A 213 23.18 -28.28 12.19
N GLN A 214 24.41 -28.49 12.69
CA GLN A 214 24.61 -29.20 13.95
C GLN A 214 23.90 -28.47 15.11
N ILE A 215 24.04 -27.15 15.28
CA ILE A 215 23.28 -26.41 16.33
C ILE A 215 21.76 -26.60 16.18
N PHE A 216 21.24 -26.68 14.95
CA PHE A 216 19.83 -26.92 14.71
C PHE A 216 19.42 -28.37 15.03
N PHE A 217 20.27 -29.33 14.71
CA PHE A 217 20.07 -30.74 15.05
C PHE A 217 20.12 -30.95 16.57
N ASP A 218 21.15 -30.42 17.25
CA ASP A 218 21.34 -30.41 18.71
C ASP A 218 20.18 -29.73 19.47
N MET A 219 19.37 -28.91 18.79
CA MET A 219 18.16 -28.23 19.29
C MET A 219 16.89 -29.06 19.08
N CYS A 220 16.88 -29.92 18.06
CA CYS A 220 15.81 -30.89 17.81
C CYS A 220 15.98 -32.13 18.69
N ASP A 221 17.19 -32.66 18.75
CA ASP A 221 17.62 -33.79 19.58
C ASP A 221 17.52 -33.37 21.06
N LYS A 222 16.57 -33.99 21.78
CA LYS A 222 16.32 -33.70 23.21
C LYS A 222 17.09 -34.63 24.12
N ASN A 223 17.34 -35.87 23.68
CA ASN A 223 17.92 -36.93 24.51
C ASN A 223 19.47 -37.02 24.40
N GLY A 224 20.05 -36.45 23.35
CA GLY A 224 21.48 -36.44 23.03
C GLY A 224 21.98 -37.69 22.28
N ASP A 225 21.11 -38.51 21.68
CA ASP A 225 21.48 -39.79 21.07
C ASP A 225 21.97 -39.69 19.61
N GLY A 226 21.85 -38.52 18.98
CA GLY A 226 22.30 -38.26 17.61
C GLY A 226 21.24 -38.57 16.53
N LYS A 227 20.00 -38.83 16.92
CA LYS A 227 18.85 -39.12 16.04
C LYS A 227 17.68 -38.20 16.41
N LEU A 228 16.68 -38.11 15.52
CA LEU A 228 15.42 -37.42 15.80
C LEU A 228 14.25 -38.39 15.59
N SER A 229 13.44 -38.57 16.63
CA SER A 229 12.16 -39.27 16.56
C SER A 229 11.04 -38.40 15.97
N GLU A 230 9.92 -39.01 15.55
CA GLU A 230 8.75 -38.26 15.05
C GLU A 230 8.24 -37.22 16.08
N ASP A 231 8.24 -37.57 17.36
CA ASP A 231 7.80 -36.68 18.44
C ASP A 231 8.71 -35.47 18.63
N GLU A 232 10.04 -35.63 18.47
CA GLU A 232 10.99 -34.50 18.52
C GLU A 232 10.84 -33.58 17.29
N VAL A 233 10.70 -34.15 16.09
CA VAL A 233 10.40 -33.39 14.87
C VAL A 233 9.10 -32.58 15.05
N LYS A 234 8.06 -33.20 15.61
CA LYS A 234 6.77 -32.59 15.96
C LYS A 234 6.90 -31.46 16.99
N GLU A 235 7.71 -31.61 18.04
CA GLU A 235 7.99 -30.54 19.01
C GLU A 235 8.67 -29.33 18.34
N VAL A 236 9.66 -29.54 17.48
CA VAL A 236 10.34 -28.40 16.82
C VAL A 236 9.47 -27.76 15.72
N ILE A 237 8.54 -28.51 15.11
CA ILE A 237 7.47 -27.93 14.29
C ILE A 237 6.59 -27.00 15.13
N LEU A 238 6.17 -27.43 16.34
CA LEU A 238 5.37 -26.60 17.27
C LEU A 238 6.12 -25.34 17.73
N LEU A 239 7.40 -25.46 18.06
CA LEU A 239 8.27 -24.32 18.44
C LEU A 239 8.43 -23.33 17.28
N SER A 240 8.70 -23.84 16.07
CA SER A 240 8.83 -23.03 14.86
C SER A 240 7.53 -22.31 14.51
N ALA A 241 6.40 -23.02 14.50
CA ALA A 241 5.11 -22.44 14.17
C ALA A 241 4.61 -21.44 15.23
N SER A 242 4.93 -21.67 16.52
CA SER A 242 4.66 -20.69 17.59
C SER A 242 5.51 -19.42 17.43
N ALA A 243 6.81 -19.55 17.14
CA ALA A 243 7.69 -18.41 16.85
C ALA A 243 7.24 -17.58 15.63
N ASN A 244 6.64 -18.22 14.63
CA ASN A 244 6.12 -17.57 13.41
C ASN A 244 4.61 -17.23 13.45
N LYS A 245 3.96 -17.51 14.59
CA LYS A 245 2.54 -17.20 14.89
C LYS A 245 1.55 -17.90 13.94
N LEU A 246 1.84 -19.16 13.58
CA LEU A 246 1.07 -20.03 12.67
C LEU A 246 0.15 -20.99 13.43
N THR A 247 -1.00 -20.48 13.88
CA THR A 247 -1.97 -21.23 14.71
C THR A 247 -2.49 -22.52 14.09
N ASN A 248 -2.66 -22.55 12.77
CA ASN A 248 -3.23 -23.71 12.08
C ASN A 248 -2.16 -24.80 11.90
N LEU A 249 -0.89 -24.42 11.74
CA LEU A 249 0.24 -25.34 11.65
C LEU A 249 0.46 -26.04 13.01
N ASN A 250 0.35 -25.31 14.14
CA ASN A 250 0.38 -25.91 15.48
C ASN A 250 -0.67 -27.03 15.67
N GLN A 251 -1.85 -26.94 15.05
CA GLN A 251 -2.89 -27.97 15.15
C GLN A 251 -2.63 -29.21 14.29
N GLN A 252 -1.81 -29.07 13.24
CA GLN A 252 -1.51 -30.13 12.26
C GLN A 252 -0.06 -30.65 12.37
N ALA A 253 0.67 -30.25 13.42
CA ALA A 253 2.10 -30.53 13.59
C ALA A 253 2.45 -32.03 13.53
N ALA A 254 1.61 -32.91 14.09
CA ALA A 254 1.81 -34.36 14.00
C ALA A 254 1.71 -34.87 12.55
N THR A 255 0.71 -34.45 11.78
CA THR A 255 0.57 -34.79 10.35
C THR A 255 1.76 -34.29 9.52
N TYR A 256 2.35 -33.15 9.92
CA TYR A 256 3.54 -32.61 9.26
C TYR A 256 4.86 -33.25 9.72
N ALA A 257 4.93 -33.81 10.93
CA ALA A 257 6.05 -34.62 11.37
C ALA A 257 6.05 -35.98 10.65
N ALA A 258 4.91 -36.68 10.62
CA ALA A 258 4.73 -37.90 9.83
C ALA A 258 5.11 -37.71 8.35
N LEU A 259 4.76 -36.57 7.74
CA LEU A 259 5.17 -36.24 6.36
C LEU A 259 6.69 -36.04 6.19
N ILE A 260 7.41 -35.57 7.23
CA ILE A 260 8.89 -35.53 7.20
C ILE A 260 9.45 -36.94 7.34
N MET A 261 8.91 -37.75 8.27
CA MET A 261 9.37 -39.13 8.48
C MET A 261 9.17 -40.00 7.23
N GLU A 262 8.01 -39.89 6.57
CA GLU A 262 7.69 -40.66 5.35
C GLU A 262 8.67 -40.37 4.19
N GLU A 263 9.27 -39.18 4.15
CA GLU A 263 10.17 -38.73 3.06
C GLU A 263 11.67 -38.79 3.45
N LEU A 264 12.00 -38.88 4.75
CA LEU A 264 13.39 -38.94 5.26
C LEU A 264 13.76 -40.25 5.98
N ASP A 265 12.79 -41.09 6.35
CA ASP A 265 12.97 -42.44 6.91
C ASP A 265 12.26 -43.49 6.01
N PRO A 266 12.78 -43.72 4.78
CA PRO A 266 12.19 -44.64 3.82
C PRO A 266 12.31 -46.12 4.22
N ASP A 267 13.22 -46.44 5.15
CA ASP A 267 13.43 -47.78 5.70
C ASP A 267 12.58 -48.05 6.96
N HIS A 268 11.82 -47.04 7.42
CA HIS A 268 10.90 -47.08 8.58
C HIS A 268 11.59 -47.50 9.90
N LEU A 269 12.78 -46.95 10.14
CA LEU A 269 13.58 -47.15 11.34
C LEU A 269 13.03 -46.41 12.58
N GLY A 270 12.10 -45.48 12.38
CA GLY A 270 11.46 -44.65 13.41
C GLY A 270 12.24 -43.39 13.78
N TYR A 271 13.33 -43.09 13.07
CA TYR A 271 14.22 -41.95 13.37
C TYR A 271 14.93 -41.41 12.12
N ILE A 272 15.28 -40.12 12.14
CA ILE A 272 16.11 -39.48 11.10
C ILE A 272 17.46 -39.02 11.67
N GLU A 273 18.54 -39.28 10.93
CA GLU A 273 19.90 -38.84 11.26
C GLU A 273 20.23 -37.49 10.58
N MET A 274 21.17 -36.72 11.13
CA MET A 274 21.49 -35.34 10.67
C MET A 274 21.74 -35.20 9.16
N TRP A 275 22.31 -36.22 8.49
CA TRP A 275 22.60 -36.16 7.06
C TRP A 275 21.34 -36.22 6.17
N HIS A 276 20.24 -36.82 6.64
CA HIS A 276 18.94 -36.78 5.96
C HIS A 276 18.38 -35.34 5.95
N LEU A 277 18.49 -34.66 7.10
CA LEU A 277 18.13 -33.26 7.25
C LEU A 277 19.03 -32.34 6.40
N GLU A 278 20.32 -32.68 6.27
CA GLU A 278 21.27 -31.99 5.39
C GLU A 278 20.83 -32.04 3.92
N ILE A 279 20.39 -33.22 3.42
CA ILE A 279 19.92 -33.40 2.03
C ILE A 279 18.74 -32.47 1.73
N LEU A 280 17.69 -32.50 2.57
CA LEU A 280 16.49 -31.70 2.32
C LEU A 280 16.81 -30.19 2.35
N LEU A 281 17.59 -29.73 3.33
CA LEU A 281 18.02 -28.33 3.43
C LEU A 281 18.93 -27.89 2.27
N ARG A 282 19.72 -28.80 1.67
CA ARG A 282 20.48 -28.53 0.44
C ARG A 282 19.57 -28.42 -0.78
N GLU A 283 18.60 -29.31 -0.94
CA GLU A 283 17.66 -29.27 -2.07
C GLU A 283 16.78 -28.00 -2.05
N MET A 284 16.28 -27.63 -0.87
CA MET A 284 15.53 -26.37 -0.66
C MET A 284 16.26 -25.12 -1.17
N VAL A 285 17.60 -25.11 -1.13
CA VAL A 285 18.45 -23.99 -1.56
C VAL A 285 18.78 -24.05 -3.06
N ASN A 286 18.84 -25.25 -3.65
CA ASN A 286 19.16 -25.43 -5.07
C ASN A 286 17.99 -25.05 -6.00
N ASN A 287 16.74 -25.16 -5.53
CA ASN A 287 15.54 -24.85 -6.31
C ASN A 287 15.33 -23.34 -6.66
N ASP A 288 16.22 -22.42 -6.26
CA ASP A 288 16.14 -20.98 -6.59
C ASP A 288 16.96 -20.59 -7.85
N GLU A 289 16.76 -21.32 -8.96
CA GLU A 289 17.33 -20.97 -10.28
C GLU A 289 17.00 -19.53 -10.73
N SER A 290 15.96 -18.91 -10.15
CA SER A 290 15.53 -17.54 -10.43
C SER A 290 16.69 -16.53 -10.33
N VAL A 291 17.64 -16.77 -9.41
CA VAL A 291 18.72 -15.83 -9.10
C VAL A 291 19.72 -15.67 -10.25
N HIS A 292 19.98 -16.72 -11.04
CA HIS A 292 20.92 -16.63 -12.16
C HIS A 292 20.34 -15.86 -13.35
N LYS A 293 19.06 -16.07 -13.68
CA LYS A 293 18.34 -15.24 -14.67
C LYS A 293 18.26 -13.79 -14.19
N LEU A 294 17.95 -13.56 -12.91
CA LEU A 294 17.82 -12.22 -12.32
C LEU A 294 19.12 -11.41 -12.33
N LYS A 295 20.28 -12.01 -12.02
CA LYS A 295 21.57 -11.30 -12.07
C LYS A 295 21.91 -10.84 -13.49
N LYS A 296 21.66 -11.69 -14.50
CA LYS A 296 21.85 -11.36 -15.93
C LYS A 296 20.87 -10.29 -16.43
N ALA A 297 19.64 -10.29 -15.93
CA ALA A 297 18.65 -9.25 -16.22
C ALA A 297 19.06 -7.88 -15.64
N ASN A 298 19.50 -7.83 -14.38
CA ASN A 298 19.89 -6.58 -13.71
C ASN A 298 21.10 -5.88 -14.37
N THR A 299 22.08 -6.64 -14.86
CA THR A 299 23.20 -6.05 -15.60
C THR A 299 22.78 -5.57 -16.99
N LEU A 300 21.84 -6.26 -17.65
CA LEU A 300 21.32 -5.86 -18.95
C LEU A 300 20.48 -4.57 -18.86
N THR A 301 19.53 -4.46 -17.91
CA THR A 301 18.75 -3.23 -17.73
C THR A 301 19.64 -2.04 -17.40
N ARG A 302 20.65 -2.23 -16.53
CA ARG A 302 21.63 -1.18 -16.18
C ARG A 302 22.54 -0.77 -17.35
N ALA A 303 22.73 -1.64 -18.36
CA ALA A 303 23.42 -1.30 -19.60
C ALA A 303 22.52 -0.56 -20.61
N MET A 304 21.20 -0.78 -20.56
CA MET A 304 20.22 -0.21 -21.49
C MET A 304 19.73 1.22 -21.15
N ILE A 305 20.25 1.84 -20.09
CA ILE A 305 19.90 3.21 -19.67
C ILE A 305 20.13 4.21 -20.84
N PRO A 306 19.08 4.90 -21.34
CA PRO A 306 19.21 5.81 -22.47
C PRO A 306 20.20 6.95 -22.22
N ARG A 307 20.94 7.37 -23.26
CA ARG A 307 21.95 8.46 -23.17
C ARG A 307 21.40 9.75 -22.51
N ARG A 308 20.09 10.00 -22.61
CA ARG A 308 19.39 11.18 -22.06
C ARG A 308 19.47 11.32 -20.53
N TYR A 309 19.73 10.26 -19.77
CA TYR A 309 19.72 10.29 -18.30
C TYR A 309 21.12 10.27 -17.64
N ARG A 310 22.20 10.38 -18.43
CA ARG A 310 23.58 10.14 -17.95
C ARG A 310 24.26 11.29 -17.22
N THR A 311 23.80 12.54 -17.34
CA THR A 311 24.39 13.68 -16.60
C THR A 311 23.40 14.23 -15.59
N PRO A 312 23.84 14.83 -14.46
CA PRO A 312 22.91 15.33 -13.45
C PRO A 312 21.98 16.41 -14.00
N LEU A 313 22.47 17.29 -14.89
CA LEU A 313 21.65 18.32 -15.53
C LEU A 313 20.68 17.75 -16.57
N SER A 314 21.07 16.72 -17.32
CA SER A 314 20.12 16.06 -18.24
C SER A 314 19.05 15.28 -17.47
N LYS A 315 19.42 14.68 -16.32
CA LYS A 315 18.51 13.99 -15.41
C LYS A 315 17.52 14.94 -14.74
N THR A 316 17.94 16.12 -14.25
CA THR A 316 16.99 17.11 -13.70
C THR A 316 16.06 17.67 -14.77
N PHE A 317 16.56 17.95 -15.98
CA PHE A 317 15.70 18.41 -17.08
C PHE A 317 14.72 17.33 -17.56
N SER A 318 15.14 16.06 -17.68
CA SER A 318 14.24 14.96 -18.01
C SER A 318 13.22 14.70 -16.90
N LEU A 319 13.62 14.75 -15.63
CA LEU A 319 12.72 14.66 -14.47
C LEU A 319 11.68 15.78 -14.49
N ALA A 320 12.07 17.02 -14.78
CA ALA A 320 11.12 18.13 -14.90
C ALA A 320 10.17 17.93 -16.11
N THR A 321 10.69 17.47 -17.25
CA THR A 321 9.90 17.19 -18.45
C THR A 321 8.87 16.08 -18.20
N GLU A 322 9.29 14.97 -17.57
CA GLU A 322 8.40 13.85 -17.24
C GLU A 322 7.42 14.21 -16.12
N PHE A 323 7.82 14.98 -15.10
CA PHE A 323 6.90 15.51 -14.09
C PHE A 323 5.82 16.41 -14.72
N ILE A 324 6.21 17.29 -15.65
CA ILE A 324 5.26 18.11 -16.42
C ILE A 324 4.34 17.21 -17.24
N TYR A 325 4.86 16.20 -17.94
CA TYR A 325 4.06 15.29 -18.76
C TYR A 325 3.09 14.41 -17.93
N GLU A 326 3.51 13.90 -16.77
CA GLU A 326 2.64 13.17 -15.83
C GLU A 326 1.52 14.05 -15.25
N ASN A 327 1.77 15.35 -15.06
CA ASN A 327 0.91 16.23 -14.28
C ASN A 327 0.32 17.39 -15.10
N TRP A 328 0.43 17.38 -16.43
CA TRP A 328 0.10 18.54 -17.28
C TRP A 328 -1.33 19.05 -17.06
N MET A 329 -2.32 18.13 -16.94
CA MET A 329 -3.72 18.49 -16.67
C MET A 329 -3.91 19.18 -15.31
N ARG A 330 -3.13 18.80 -14.29
CA ARG A 330 -3.14 19.42 -12.95
C ARG A 330 -2.52 20.81 -13.01
N ILE A 331 -1.37 20.93 -13.67
CA ILE A 331 -0.65 22.19 -13.87
C ILE A 331 -1.54 23.17 -14.65
N TRP A 332 -2.18 22.71 -15.73
CA TRP A 332 -3.11 23.46 -16.56
C TRP A 332 -4.31 23.98 -15.76
N ALA A 333 -5.02 23.10 -15.04
CA ALA A 333 -6.19 23.48 -14.23
C ALA A 333 -5.83 24.48 -13.11
N ILE A 334 -4.69 24.30 -12.45
CA ILE A 334 -4.21 25.23 -11.41
C ILE A 334 -3.83 26.59 -12.03
N ASN A 335 -3.17 26.62 -13.19
CA ASN A 335 -2.82 27.89 -13.86
C ASN A 335 -4.05 28.66 -14.33
N ILE A 336 -5.08 28.00 -14.89
CA ILE A 336 -6.36 28.66 -15.22
C ILE A 336 -7.00 29.28 -13.97
N TRP A 337 -7.05 28.52 -12.88
CA TRP A 337 -7.64 29.01 -11.62
C TRP A 337 -6.85 30.18 -11.01
N LEU A 338 -5.51 30.13 -11.03
CA LEU A 338 -4.66 31.25 -10.60
C LEU A 338 -4.83 32.48 -11.50
N PHE A 339 -4.88 32.30 -12.82
CA PHE A 339 -5.05 33.38 -13.79
C PHE A 339 -6.39 34.11 -13.61
N ILE A 340 -7.50 33.37 -13.40
CA ILE A 340 -8.81 33.98 -13.10
C ILE A 340 -8.75 34.78 -11.79
N ASN A 341 -8.15 34.22 -10.73
CA ASN A 341 -7.98 34.96 -9.47
C ASN A 341 -7.13 36.23 -9.64
N PHE A 342 -6.05 36.17 -10.44
CA PHE A 342 -5.19 37.31 -10.72
C PHE A 342 -5.94 38.43 -11.49
N LEU A 343 -6.70 38.07 -12.52
CA LEU A 343 -7.54 39.04 -13.25
C LEU A 343 -8.60 39.69 -12.35
N LEU A 344 -9.25 38.92 -11.47
CA LEU A 344 -10.21 39.46 -10.50
C LEU A 344 -9.55 40.41 -9.49
N VAL A 345 -8.32 40.11 -9.06
CA VAL A 345 -7.53 41.02 -8.21
C VAL A 345 -7.22 42.32 -8.95
N LEU A 346 -6.66 42.27 -10.16
CA LEU A 346 -6.33 43.46 -10.95
C LEU A 346 -7.57 44.33 -11.17
N TRP A 347 -8.65 43.75 -11.69
CA TRP A 347 -9.89 44.46 -12.00
C TRP A 347 -10.48 45.21 -10.78
N LYS A 348 -10.54 44.55 -9.61
CA LYS A 348 -11.06 45.19 -8.40
C LYS A 348 -10.07 46.12 -7.72
N PHE A 349 -8.77 45.91 -7.88
CA PHE A 349 -7.78 46.86 -7.40
C PHE A 349 -7.90 48.17 -8.18
N GLU A 350 -8.03 48.09 -9.51
CA GLU A 350 -8.14 49.25 -10.41
C GLU A 350 -9.49 49.97 -10.32
N GLU A 351 -10.63 49.25 -10.19
CA GLU A 351 -11.95 49.87 -9.87
C GLU A 351 -11.82 50.74 -8.60
N TYR A 352 -11.17 50.22 -7.57
CA TYR A 352 -11.11 50.91 -6.28
C TYR A 352 -10.03 51.99 -6.19
N VAL A 353 -8.91 51.92 -6.93
CA VAL A 353 -7.94 53.04 -7.03
C VAL A 353 -8.62 54.32 -7.54
N HIS A 354 -9.53 54.19 -8.50
CA HIS A 354 -10.27 55.32 -9.07
C HIS A 354 -11.51 55.73 -8.24
N SER A 355 -11.85 54.99 -7.18
CA SER A 355 -13.04 55.29 -6.35
C SER A 355 -12.83 56.49 -5.40
N PRO A 356 -13.89 57.25 -5.05
CA PRO A 356 -13.79 58.32 -4.06
C PRO A 356 -13.34 57.80 -2.69
N THR A 357 -13.70 56.56 -2.34
CA THR A 357 -13.29 55.88 -1.10
C THR A 357 -11.76 55.80 -0.95
N PHE A 358 -11.02 55.60 -2.05
CA PHE A 358 -9.56 55.54 -2.03
C PHE A 358 -8.91 56.82 -1.52
N LYS A 359 -9.51 57.99 -1.75
CA LYS A 359 -9.00 59.27 -1.24
C LYS A 359 -8.96 59.31 0.30
N ILE A 360 -9.73 58.46 0.98
CA ILE A 360 -9.77 58.33 2.46
C ILE A 360 -8.99 57.10 2.94
N THR A 361 -9.29 55.90 2.42
CA THR A 361 -8.70 54.65 2.92
C THR A 361 -7.36 54.27 2.28
N GLY A 362 -7.05 54.81 1.10
CA GLY A 362 -5.92 54.37 0.27
C GLY A 362 -6.03 52.90 -0.14
N TYR A 363 -4.89 52.28 -0.44
CA TYR A 363 -4.78 50.90 -0.94
C TYR A 363 -5.47 49.82 -0.07
N CYS A 364 -5.77 50.09 1.20
CA CYS A 364 -6.48 49.16 2.06
C CYS A 364 -7.90 48.81 1.57
N VAL A 365 -8.59 49.71 0.85
CA VAL A 365 -9.88 49.35 0.23
C VAL A 365 -9.66 48.50 -1.02
N CYS A 366 -8.63 48.79 -1.82
CA CYS A 366 -8.28 48.00 -3.00
C CYS A 366 -7.92 46.56 -2.61
N ILE A 367 -7.09 46.37 -1.59
CA ILE A 367 -6.72 45.05 -1.04
C ILE A 367 -7.96 44.34 -0.50
N ALA A 368 -8.76 45.00 0.34
CA ALA A 368 -9.95 44.39 0.93
C ALA A 368 -11.00 43.99 -0.14
N LYS A 369 -11.18 44.77 -1.20
CA LYS A 369 -12.15 44.51 -2.26
C LYS A 369 -11.64 43.50 -3.28
N ALA A 370 -10.36 43.50 -3.61
CA ALA A 370 -9.74 42.45 -4.42
C ALA A 370 -9.81 41.08 -3.71
N ALA A 371 -9.44 41.01 -2.43
CA ALA A 371 -9.61 39.79 -1.62
C ALA A 371 -11.09 39.41 -1.47
N GLY A 372 -11.99 40.39 -1.36
CA GLY A 372 -13.44 40.16 -1.31
C GLY A 372 -14.02 39.59 -2.61
N GLU A 373 -13.45 39.87 -3.77
CA GLU A 373 -13.91 39.33 -5.06
C GLU A 373 -13.36 37.93 -5.33
N THR A 374 -12.09 37.68 -5.04
CA THR A 374 -11.53 36.32 -5.09
C THR A 374 -12.21 35.41 -4.07
N LEU A 375 -12.62 35.91 -2.91
CA LEU A 375 -13.45 35.16 -1.97
C LEU A 375 -14.79 34.74 -2.58
N LYS A 376 -15.53 35.64 -3.27
CA LYS A 376 -16.78 35.27 -3.95
C LYS A 376 -16.56 34.16 -4.97
N PHE A 377 -15.55 34.31 -5.82
CA PHE A 377 -15.22 33.33 -6.86
C PHE A 377 -14.85 31.97 -6.25
N ASN A 378 -13.98 31.93 -5.23
CA ASN A 378 -13.56 30.68 -4.62
C ASN A 378 -14.66 30.03 -3.75
N MET A 379 -15.46 30.82 -3.01
CA MET A 379 -16.62 30.31 -2.26
C MET A 379 -17.74 29.80 -3.18
N ALA A 380 -17.82 30.29 -4.42
CA ALA A 380 -18.68 29.71 -5.45
C ALA A 380 -18.06 28.42 -6.02
N LEU A 381 -16.77 28.44 -6.39
CA LEU A 381 -16.07 27.34 -7.03
C LEU A 381 -15.91 26.10 -6.13
N ILE A 382 -15.70 26.27 -4.82
CA ILE A 382 -15.43 25.16 -3.88
C ILE A 382 -16.55 24.10 -3.80
N LEU A 383 -17.77 24.46 -4.20
CA LEU A 383 -18.92 23.56 -4.30
C LEU A 383 -18.83 22.61 -5.51
N VAL A 384 -18.23 23.05 -6.63
CA VAL A 384 -18.18 22.26 -7.87
C VAL A 384 -17.38 20.96 -7.68
N PRO A 385 -16.16 20.95 -7.08
CA PRO A 385 -15.40 19.73 -6.80
C PRO A 385 -16.08 18.69 -5.89
N VAL A 386 -17.10 19.06 -5.12
CA VAL A 386 -17.85 18.11 -4.27
C VAL A 386 -19.13 17.56 -4.91
N CYS A 387 -19.48 18.03 -6.12
CA CYS A 387 -20.55 17.49 -6.96
C CYS A 387 -20.09 16.20 -7.66
N ARG A 388 -19.88 15.14 -6.86
CA ARG A 388 -19.28 13.87 -7.29
C ARG A 388 -20.02 13.22 -8.45
N ARG A 389 -21.36 13.18 -8.46
CA ARG A 389 -22.12 12.51 -9.54
C ARG A 389 -21.96 13.27 -10.86
N THR A 390 -22.07 14.59 -10.81
CA THR A 390 -21.85 15.48 -11.95
C THR A 390 -20.44 15.30 -12.52
N LEU A 391 -19.41 15.24 -11.66
CA LEU A 391 -18.02 15.03 -12.07
C LEU A 391 -17.76 13.61 -12.60
N THR A 392 -18.41 12.57 -12.06
CA THR A 392 -18.35 11.20 -12.60
C THR A 392 -18.96 11.11 -13.99
N ASN A 393 -20.08 11.80 -14.24
CA ASN A 393 -20.66 11.91 -15.58
C ASN A 393 -19.74 12.68 -16.53
N LEU A 394 -19.18 13.82 -16.11
CA LEU A 394 -18.23 14.59 -16.93
C LEU A 394 -16.94 13.80 -17.22
N ARG A 395 -16.49 12.93 -16.31
CA ARG A 395 -15.33 12.02 -16.52
C ARG A 395 -15.55 11.02 -17.66
N SER A 396 -16.79 10.68 -18.04
CA SER A 396 -17.04 9.82 -19.21
C SER A 396 -17.00 10.57 -20.55
N THR A 397 -17.00 11.91 -20.52
CA THR A 397 -16.97 12.77 -21.71
C THR A 397 -15.54 13.07 -22.17
N CYS A 398 -15.39 13.68 -23.35
CA CYS A 398 -14.10 14.15 -23.88
C CYS A 398 -13.38 15.16 -22.95
N LEU A 399 -14.12 15.87 -22.08
CA LEU A 399 -13.57 16.86 -21.14
C LEU A 399 -12.58 16.26 -20.13
N SER A 400 -12.68 14.94 -19.88
CA SER A 400 -11.70 14.18 -19.08
C SER A 400 -10.26 14.22 -19.62
N LYS A 401 -10.08 14.55 -20.91
CA LYS A 401 -8.76 14.73 -21.53
C LYS A 401 -8.10 16.08 -21.20
N ALA A 402 -8.84 17.02 -20.61
CA ALA A 402 -8.38 18.37 -20.30
C ALA A 402 -8.50 18.75 -18.81
N ILE A 403 -9.42 18.13 -18.06
CA ILE A 403 -9.66 18.40 -16.64
C ILE A 403 -9.43 17.14 -15.80
N PRO A 404 -8.55 17.17 -14.77
CA PRO A 404 -8.23 16.02 -13.94
C PRO A 404 -9.31 15.78 -12.87
N PHE A 405 -10.48 15.27 -13.29
CA PHE A 405 -11.65 15.09 -12.42
C PHE A 405 -11.40 14.20 -11.19
N ASP A 406 -10.48 13.25 -11.28
CA ASP A 406 -10.11 12.34 -10.16
C ASP A 406 -9.36 13.03 -9.01
N ASP A 407 -8.86 14.25 -9.20
CA ASP A 407 -8.20 15.05 -8.16
C ASP A 407 -9.14 16.10 -7.53
N ASN A 408 -10.45 16.03 -7.78
CA ASN A 408 -11.45 17.00 -7.29
C ASN A 408 -11.33 17.33 -5.79
N ILE A 409 -11.18 16.35 -4.89
CA ILE A 409 -11.04 16.60 -3.45
C ILE A 409 -9.70 17.29 -3.09
N LYS A 410 -8.63 17.12 -3.89
CA LYS A 410 -7.38 17.87 -3.71
C LYS A 410 -7.55 19.31 -4.18
N PHE A 411 -8.25 19.52 -5.29
CA PHE A 411 -8.55 20.87 -5.78
C PHE A 411 -9.46 21.63 -4.80
N HIS A 412 -10.47 20.98 -4.20
CA HIS A 412 -11.26 21.53 -3.09
C HIS A 412 -10.39 21.99 -1.91
N GLN A 413 -9.37 21.22 -1.52
CA GLN A 413 -8.43 21.58 -0.44
C GLN A 413 -7.54 22.79 -0.82
N ILE A 414 -7.11 22.90 -2.08
CA ILE A 414 -6.38 24.07 -2.59
C ILE A 414 -7.27 25.32 -2.53
N ILE A 415 -8.52 25.23 -2.99
CA ILE A 415 -9.49 26.33 -2.95
C ILE A 415 -9.81 26.72 -1.50
N ALA A 416 -9.99 25.78 -0.58
CA ALA A 416 -10.19 26.06 0.85
C ALA A 416 -8.99 26.80 1.48
N THR A 417 -7.77 26.45 1.07
CA THR A 417 -6.55 27.15 1.50
C THR A 417 -6.50 28.58 0.97
N ALA A 418 -6.87 28.80 -0.30
CA ALA A 418 -6.97 30.13 -0.89
C ALA A 418 -8.08 30.99 -0.25
N ILE A 419 -9.23 30.39 0.09
CA ILE A 419 -10.29 31.03 0.88
C ILE A 419 -9.74 31.45 2.25
N SER A 420 -8.99 30.59 2.93
CA SER A 420 -8.41 30.90 4.24
C SER A 420 -7.51 32.15 4.19
N ILE A 421 -6.62 32.21 3.18
CA ILE A 421 -5.71 33.34 2.95
C ILE A 421 -6.50 34.60 2.56
N GLY A 422 -7.45 34.48 1.64
CA GLY A 422 -8.32 35.58 1.21
C GLY A 422 -9.15 36.16 2.36
N THR A 423 -9.72 35.32 3.22
CA THR A 423 -10.48 35.74 4.41
C THR A 423 -9.59 36.49 5.38
N LEU A 424 -8.38 35.98 5.67
CA LEU A 424 -7.42 36.67 6.52
C LEU A 424 -7.05 38.06 5.95
N MET A 425 -6.72 38.14 4.66
CA MET A 425 -6.40 39.41 3.99
C MET A 425 -7.58 40.39 4.00
N HIS A 426 -8.78 39.92 3.69
CA HIS A 426 -10.00 40.72 3.65
C HIS A 426 -10.38 41.28 5.03
N VAL A 427 -10.40 40.41 6.05
CA VAL A 427 -10.73 40.78 7.44
C VAL A 427 -9.67 41.75 7.99
N MET A 428 -8.37 41.43 7.86
CA MET A 428 -7.32 42.31 8.35
C MET A 428 -7.37 43.69 7.69
N ALA A 429 -7.47 43.76 6.35
CA ALA A 429 -7.56 45.04 5.64
C ALA A 429 -8.80 45.86 6.06
N HIS A 430 -9.92 45.20 6.39
CA HIS A 430 -11.09 45.86 6.96
C HIS A 430 -10.87 46.37 8.39
N LEU A 431 -10.50 45.49 9.33
CA LEU A 431 -10.46 45.82 10.75
C LEU A 431 -9.26 46.70 11.14
N THR A 432 -8.06 46.44 10.61
CA THR A 432 -6.84 47.16 11.04
C THR A 432 -6.53 48.42 10.23
N CYS A 433 -7.14 48.58 9.04
CA CYS A 433 -6.86 49.73 8.18
C CYS A 433 -8.09 50.50 7.71
N ASN A 434 -9.08 49.85 7.08
CA ASN A 434 -10.23 50.59 6.53
C ASN A 434 -11.10 51.22 7.61
N TYR A 435 -11.43 50.49 8.69
CA TYR A 435 -12.26 51.05 9.76
C TYR A 435 -11.56 52.19 10.52
N PRO A 436 -10.29 52.08 10.97
CA PRO A 436 -9.58 53.20 11.60
C PRO A 436 -9.42 54.42 10.67
N ARG A 437 -9.12 54.23 9.38
CA ARG A 437 -9.00 55.35 8.42
C ARG A 437 -10.33 56.03 8.12
N LEU A 438 -11.45 55.31 8.23
CA LEU A 438 -12.79 55.88 8.04
C LEU A 438 -13.26 56.64 9.30
N SER A 439 -13.06 56.08 10.50
CA SER A 439 -13.44 56.73 11.76
C SER A 439 -12.58 57.95 12.10
N SER A 440 -11.29 57.92 11.75
CA SER A 440 -10.32 58.99 12.08
C SER A 440 -10.04 59.96 10.93
N CYS A 441 -10.88 59.96 9.88
CA CYS A 441 -10.77 60.91 8.78
C CYS A 441 -11.19 62.32 9.22
N PRO A 442 -10.54 63.42 8.79
CA PRO A 442 -11.03 64.77 9.02
C PRO A 442 -12.44 64.97 8.43
N LYS A 443 -13.38 65.48 9.25
CA LYS A 443 -14.81 65.59 8.91
C LYS A 443 -15.08 66.20 7.52
N LEU A 444 -14.41 67.32 7.19
CA LEU A 444 -14.55 67.98 5.88
C LEU A 444 -14.25 67.02 4.71
N LYS A 445 -13.18 66.23 4.81
CA LYS A 445 -12.79 65.25 3.79
C LYS A 445 -13.77 64.08 3.72
N PHE A 446 -14.32 63.64 4.85
CA PHE A 446 -15.40 62.66 4.88
C PHE A 446 -16.67 63.20 4.17
N MET A 447 -17.12 64.41 4.49
CA MET A 447 -18.34 64.99 3.89
C MET A 447 -18.23 65.15 2.37
N ILE A 448 -17.07 65.56 1.85
CA ILE A 448 -16.83 65.73 0.41
C ILE A 448 -16.88 64.38 -0.34
N TYR A 449 -16.20 63.34 0.16
CA TYR A 449 -15.98 62.10 -0.62
C TYR A 449 -16.93 60.95 -0.28
N LEU A 450 -17.51 60.90 0.93
CA LEU A 450 -18.40 59.81 1.38
C LEU A 450 -19.70 60.28 2.05
N GLY A 451 -19.81 61.56 2.42
CA GLY A 451 -21.03 62.15 2.99
C GLY A 451 -22.31 61.80 2.22
N PRO A 452 -22.39 61.99 0.89
CA PRO A 452 -23.58 61.65 0.10
C PRO A 452 -23.98 60.16 0.13
N VAL A 453 -23.05 59.26 0.45
CA VAL A 453 -23.27 57.80 0.45
C VAL A 453 -23.61 57.27 1.84
N LEU A 454 -23.24 58.01 2.90
CA LEU A 454 -23.41 57.64 4.31
C LEU A 454 -24.27 58.67 5.09
N GLY A 455 -25.19 59.35 4.41
CA GLY A 455 -26.16 60.25 5.03
C GLY A 455 -25.54 61.43 5.80
N TYR A 456 -24.35 61.88 5.40
CA TYR A 456 -23.54 62.91 6.07
C TYR A 456 -23.21 62.62 7.55
N GLN A 457 -23.25 61.36 7.98
CA GLN A 457 -22.84 60.94 9.32
C GLN A 457 -21.55 60.12 9.26
N GLN A 458 -20.50 60.58 9.94
CA GLN A 458 -19.23 59.86 10.01
C GLN A 458 -19.30 58.76 11.09
N PRO A 459 -19.15 57.47 10.73
CA PRO A 459 -19.32 56.37 11.69
C PRO A 459 -18.08 56.21 12.59
N THR A 460 -18.31 55.94 13.87
CA THR A 460 -17.25 55.55 14.81
C THR A 460 -16.78 54.11 14.54
N TYR A 461 -15.59 53.73 15.03
CA TYR A 461 -15.08 52.36 14.90
C TYR A 461 -16.04 51.33 15.54
N GLY A 462 -16.62 51.64 16.69
CA GLY A 462 -17.65 50.82 17.33
C GLY A 462 -18.93 50.71 16.48
N GLY A 463 -19.40 51.83 15.90
CA GLY A 463 -20.52 51.82 14.96
C GLY A 463 -20.27 50.95 13.73
N LEU A 464 -19.06 51.00 13.16
CA LEU A 464 -18.66 50.11 12.06
C LEU A 464 -18.67 48.64 12.47
N MET A 465 -18.24 48.30 13.69
CA MET A 465 -18.29 46.94 14.23
C MET A 465 -19.72 46.42 14.48
N LEU A 466 -20.67 47.29 14.82
CA LEU A 466 -22.10 46.93 14.96
C LEU A 466 -22.87 46.85 13.63
N THR A 467 -22.26 47.21 12.49
CA THR A 467 -22.93 47.03 11.18
C THR A 467 -23.19 45.56 10.88
N THR A 468 -24.28 45.29 10.15
CA THR A 468 -24.64 43.93 9.68
C THR A 468 -23.49 43.24 8.95
N VAL A 469 -22.68 43.99 8.18
CA VAL A 469 -21.47 43.48 7.49
C VAL A 469 -20.44 42.95 8.48
N SER A 470 -20.12 43.72 9.53
CA SER A 470 -19.15 43.31 10.54
C SER A 470 -19.64 42.11 11.35
N ILE A 471 -20.89 42.14 11.82
CA ILE A 471 -21.47 41.03 12.62
C ILE A 471 -21.51 39.74 11.80
N THR A 472 -22.02 39.79 10.57
CA THR A 472 -22.04 38.62 9.67
C THR A 472 -20.65 38.15 9.29
N GLY A 473 -19.70 39.08 9.07
CA GLY A 473 -18.32 38.77 8.71
C GLY A 473 -17.53 38.09 9.83
N VAL A 474 -17.71 38.53 11.09
CA VAL A 474 -17.10 37.90 12.27
C VAL A 474 -17.71 36.52 12.52
N ALA A 475 -19.05 36.39 12.46
CA ALA A 475 -19.72 35.11 12.61
C ALA A 475 -19.31 34.09 11.52
N LEU A 476 -19.26 34.54 10.26
CA LEU A 476 -18.76 33.76 9.11
C LEU A 476 -17.32 33.28 9.34
N THR A 477 -16.43 34.19 9.74
CA THR A 477 -15.02 33.88 10.00
C THR A 477 -14.86 32.88 11.13
N LEU A 478 -15.62 33.00 12.21
CA LEU A 478 -15.60 32.06 13.34
C LEU A 478 -16.04 30.65 12.92
N ILE A 479 -17.15 30.53 12.20
CA ILE A 479 -17.67 29.25 11.69
C ILE A 479 -16.66 28.59 10.74
N MET A 480 -16.08 29.36 9.82
CA MET A 480 -15.05 28.86 8.90
C MET A 480 -13.77 28.44 9.64
N ALA A 481 -13.31 29.20 10.63
CA ALA A 481 -12.13 28.86 11.40
C ALA A 481 -12.27 27.53 12.16
N VAL A 482 -13.42 27.30 12.82
CA VAL A 482 -13.73 26.01 13.48
C VAL A 482 -13.79 24.87 12.44
N SER A 483 -14.55 25.06 11.36
CA SER A 483 -14.75 24.03 10.33
C SER A 483 -13.43 23.63 9.65
N PHE A 484 -12.61 24.60 9.27
CA PHE A 484 -11.33 24.35 8.58
C PHE A 484 -10.30 23.71 9.52
N THR A 485 -10.25 24.11 10.80
CA THR A 485 -9.38 23.47 11.81
C THR A 485 -9.72 21.99 11.97
N LEU A 486 -11.00 21.66 12.12
CA LEU A 486 -11.46 20.28 12.27
C LEU A 486 -11.32 19.46 10.97
N ALA A 487 -11.34 20.09 9.80
CA ALA A 487 -11.09 19.45 8.51
C ALA A 487 -9.62 19.07 8.26
N THR A 488 -8.67 19.60 9.04
CA THR A 488 -7.24 19.25 8.91
C THR A 488 -6.98 17.76 9.20
N HIS A 489 -5.93 17.21 8.59
CA HIS A 489 -5.57 15.79 8.73
C HIS A 489 -5.40 15.36 10.20
N TYR A 490 -4.78 16.20 11.03
CA TYR A 490 -4.46 15.91 12.42
C TYR A 490 -5.71 15.78 13.32
N PHE A 491 -6.66 16.70 13.21
CA PHE A 491 -7.91 16.67 13.98
C PHE A 491 -8.90 15.65 13.42
N ARG A 492 -9.10 15.60 12.09
CA ARG A 492 -10.04 14.66 11.45
C ARG A 492 -9.69 13.18 11.68
N ARG A 493 -8.41 12.84 11.83
CA ARG A 493 -7.94 11.47 12.16
C ARG A 493 -7.67 11.24 13.65
N ASN A 494 -8.04 12.19 14.52
CA ASN A 494 -7.78 12.14 15.97
C ASN A 494 -6.31 11.77 16.32
N ILE A 495 -5.35 12.37 15.62
CA ILE A 495 -3.91 12.18 15.89
C ILE A 495 -3.48 13.03 17.10
N VAL A 496 -4.11 14.20 17.27
CA VAL A 496 -3.92 15.08 18.44
C VAL A 496 -4.90 14.65 19.53
N LYS A 497 -4.42 13.87 20.52
CA LYS A 497 -5.18 13.51 21.71
C LYS A 497 -5.42 14.77 22.56
N LEU A 498 -6.54 15.46 22.35
CA LEU A 498 -6.95 16.64 23.12
C LEU A 498 -7.24 16.28 24.59
N PRO A 499 -6.98 17.18 25.56
CA PRO A 499 -7.18 16.89 26.98
C PRO A 499 -8.67 16.80 27.37
N GLY A 500 -9.00 15.78 28.16
CA GLY A 500 -10.29 15.65 28.84
C GLY A 500 -11.51 15.70 27.91
N VAL A 501 -12.47 16.57 28.26
CA VAL A 501 -13.75 16.72 27.55
C VAL A 501 -13.60 17.04 26.05
N PHE A 502 -12.50 17.69 25.66
CA PHE A 502 -12.27 18.10 24.28
C PHE A 502 -11.89 16.94 23.34
N HIS A 503 -11.58 15.75 23.86
CA HIS A 503 -11.28 14.57 23.03
C HIS A 503 -12.47 14.17 22.11
N ARG A 504 -13.72 14.52 22.46
CA ARG A 504 -14.90 14.31 21.59
C ARG A 504 -14.99 15.31 20.42
N LEU A 505 -14.21 16.39 20.41
CA LEU A 505 -14.19 17.37 19.31
C LEU A 505 -13.28 16.96 18.14
N ALA A 506 -12.40 15.98 18.33
CA ALA A 506 -11.56 15.42 17.28
C ALA A 506 -12.16 14.13 16.69
N GLY A 507 -11.79 13.79 15.46
CA GLY A 507 -12.28 12.62 14.72
C GLY A 507 -13.23 12.96 13.55
N PHE A 508 -13.68 11.91 12.85
CA PHE A 508 -14.42 12.05 11.60
C PHE A 508 -15.82 12.64 11.77
N ASN A 509 -16.57 12.22 12.81
CA ASN A 509 -17.94 12.69 13.03
C ASN A 509 -17.95 14.19 13.37
N SER A 510 -17.02 14.67 14.21
CA SER A 510 -16.89 16.08 14.57
C SER A 510 -16.47 16.96 13.39
N PHE A 511 -15.59 16.46 12.51
CA PHE A 511 -15.36 17.05 11.18
C PHE A 511 -16.65 17.11 10.34
N TRP A 512 -17.41 16.00 10.25
CA TRP A 512 -18.60 15.90 9.40
C TRP A 512 -19.67 16.94 9.80
N TYR A 513 -19.96 17.07 11.10
CA TYR A 513 -20.92 18.06 11.60
C TYR A 513 -20.43 19.49 11.38
N ALA A 514 -19.17 19.80 11.73
CA ALA A 514 -18.61 21.15 11.54
C ALA A 514 -18.48 21.55 10.05
N HIS A 515 -18.39 20.58 9.14
CA HIS A 515 -18.38 20.83 7.70
C HIS A 515 -19.79 21.05 7.12
N HIS A 516 -20.81 20.34 7.63
CA HIS A 516 -22.21 20.61 7.26
C HIS A 516 -22.71 21.95 7.83
N PHE A 517 -22.19 22.40 8.97
CA PHE A 517 -22.50 23.72 9.54
C PHE A 517 -22.08 24.89 8.63
N LEU A 518 -21.24 24.67 7.61
CA LEU A 518 -20.95 25.66 6.56
C LEU A 518 -22.19 26.05 5.74
N ILE A 519 -23.32 25.33 5.80
CA ILE A 519 -24.59 25.79 5.22
C ILE A 519 -25.00 27.15 5.83
N LEU A 520 -24.82 27.33 7.15
CA LEU A 520 -25.05 28.63 7.81
C LEU A 520 -24.04 29.69 7.35
N ALA A 521 -22.78 29.29 7.08
CA ALA A 521 -21.77 30.19 6.51
C ALA A 521 -22.19 30.73 5.12
N TYR A 522 -22.83 29.93 4.27
CA TYR A 522 -23.37 30.43 2.99
C TYR A 522 -24.55 31.40 3.18
N VAL A 523 -25.44 31.16 4.14
CA VAL A 523 -26.52 32.10 4.48
C VAL A 523 -25.94 33.44 4.97
N LEU A 524 -24.96 33.39 5.88
CA LEU A 524 -24.25 34.57 6.36
C LEU A 524 -23.49 35.31 5.25
N LEU A 525 -22.87 34.59 4.30
CA LEU A 525 -22.19 35.18 3.14
C LEU A 525 -23.16 35.92 2.21
N ILE A 526 -24.37 35.39 2.00
CA ILE A 526 -25.42 36.06 1.23
C ILE A 526 -25.87 37.35 1.94
N LEU A 527 -26.13 37.28 3.25
CA LEU A 527 -26.51 38.45 4.06
C LEU A 527 -25.40 39.53 4.07
N HIS A 528 -24.15 39.11 4.29
CA HIS A 528 -22.96 39.95 4.25
C HIS A 528 -22.78 40.63 2.88
N GLY A 529 -23.02 39.89 1.79
CA GLY A 529 -22.99 40.41 0.42
C GLY A 529 -24.18 41.30 0.04
N TYR A 530 -25.28 41.24 0.79
CA TYR A 530 -26.49 42.02 0.53
C TYR A 530 -26.49 43.35 1.29
N TYR A 531 -26.21 43.35 2.60
CA TYR A 531 -26.29 44.52 3.49
C TYR A 531 -25.01 45.37 3.51
N LEU A 532 -24.42 45.63 2.34
CA LEU A 532 -23.14 46.35 2.19
C LEU A 532 -23.17 47.77 2.80
N ILE A 533 -22.09 48.16 3.50
CA ILE A 533 -21.90 49.50 4.10
C ILE A 533 -22.11 50.64 3.09
N PHE A 534 -21.67 50.44 1.84
CA PHE A 534 -21.98 51.34 0.74
C PHE A 534 -23.19 50.76 -0.03
N PRO A 535 -24.36 51.40 0.01
CA PRO A 535 -25.54 50.90 -0.68
C PRO A 535 -25.31 50.88 -2.20
N LYS A 536 -25.54 49.72 -2.81
CA LYS A 536 -25.63 49.55 -4.27
C LYS A 536 -26.98 48.88 -4.60
N PRO A 537 -27.62 49.20 -5.74
CA PRO A 537 -28.81 48.50 -6.19
C PRO A 537 -28.51 47.01 -6.42
N TRP A 538 -29.52 46.15 -6.30
CA TRP A 538 -29.34 44.69 -6.19
C TRP A 538 -28.57 44.08 -7.38
N TYR A 539 -28.78 44.58 -8.60
CA TYR A 539 -28.10 44.11 -9.82
C TYR A 539 -26.60 44.47 -9.87
N GLN A 540 -26.13 45.40 -9.03
CA GLN A 540 -24.70 45.72 -8.89
C GLN A 540 -24.01 44.94 -7.75
N LYS A 541 -24.74 44.12 -6.98
CA LYS A 541 -24.20 43.33 -5.86
C LYS A 541 -23.66 41.98 -6.37
N THR A 542 -22.41 41.92 -6.85
CA THR A 542 -21.87 40.73 -7.55
C THR A 542 -21.93 39.40 -6.76
N THR A 543 -22.05 39.43 -5.42
CA THR A 543 -22.05 38.22 -4.57
C THR A 543 -23.10 37.17 -4.97
N TRP A 544 -24.34 37.57 -5.28
CA TRP A 544 -25.38 36.60 -5.66
C TRP A 544 -25.11 36.00 -7.04
N MET A 545 -24.53 36.78 -7.95
CA MET A 545 -24.23 36.37 -9.33
C MET A 545 -23.23 35.22 -9.38
N TYR A 546 -22.19 35.25 -8.53
CA TYR A 546 -21.24 34.13 -8.39
C TYR A 546 -21.88 32.90 -7.73
N LEU A 547 -22.72 33.10 -6.71
CA LEU A 547 -23.18 32.00 -5.85
C LEU A 547 -24.37 31.22 -6.42
N VAL A 548 -25.28 31.86 -7.17
CA VAL A 548 -26.55 31.22 -7.60
C VAL A 548 -26.32 29.96 -8.43
N ALA A 549 -25.48 30.00 -9.48
CA ALA A 549 -25.33 28.83 -10.36
C ALA A 549 -24.65 27.63 -9.65
N PRO A 550 -23.55 27.78 -8.88
CA PRO A 550 -22.95 26.66 -8.13
C PRO A 550 -23.79 26.19 -6.94
N LEU A 551 -24.57 27.07 -6.28
CA LEU A 551 -25.52 26.65 -5.25
C LEU A 551 -26.67 25.83 -5.85
N LEU A 552 -27.23 26.24 -6.99
CA LEU A 552 -28.26 25.47 -7.69
C LEU A 552 -27.74 24.14 -8.22
N LEU A 553 -26.51 24.10 -8.76
CA LEU A 553 -25.84 22.86 -9.17
C LEU A 553 -25.64 21.91 -7.98
N TYR A 554 -25.13 22.43 -6.86
CA TYR A 554 -24.90 21.64 -5.64
C TYR A 554 -26.21 21.15 -5.01
N ALA A 555 -27.21 22.03 -4.87
CA ALA A 555 -28.53 21.68 -4.35
C ALA A 555 -29.24 20.67 -5.28
N GLY A 556 -29.16 20.87 -6.59
CA GLY A 556 -29.65 19.93 -7.60
C GLY A 556 -29.00 18.55 -7.49
N GLU A 557 -27.67 18.46 -7.38
CA GLU A 557 -27.02 17.17 -7.13
C GLU A 557 -27.43 16.57 -5.78
N ARG A 558 -27.60 17.37 -4.71
CA ARG A 558 -28.02 16.84 -3.41
C ARG A 558 -29.46 16.31 -3.42
N LEU A 559 -30.39 17.01 -4.05
CA LEU A 559 -31.78 16.57 -4.21
C LEU A 559 -31.88 15.35 -5.12
N PHE A 560 -31.23 15.38 -6.29
CA PHE A 560 -31.21 14.24 -7.21
C PHE A 560 -30.46 13.02 -6.65
N SER A 561 -29.41 13.24 -5.84
CA SER A 561 -28.79 12.17 -5.08
C SER A 561 -29.75 11.63 -4.03
N GLY A 562 -30.37 12.47 -3.20
CA GLY A 562 -31.35 12.00 -2.20
C GLY A 562 -32.55 11.24 -2.80
N TYR A 563 -32.93 11.55 -4.04
CA TYR A 563 -34.00 10.86 -4.76
C TYR A 563 -33.53 9.53 -5.40
N GLN A 564 -32.45 9.56 -6.20
CA GLN A 564 -31.98 8.39 -6.96
C GLN A 564 -31.08 7.45 -6.13
N GLU A 565 -30.49 7.92 -5.03
CA GLU A 565 -29.93 7.06 -3.98
C GLU A 565 -31.07 6.48 -3.14
N HIS A 566 -31.94 5.69 -3.77
CA HIS A 566 -32.78 4.77 -3.02
C HIS A 566 -31.88 3.99 -2.07
N ASN A 567 -32.22 4.03 -0.77
CA ASN A 567 -31.57 3.18 0.21
C ASN A 567 -32.04 1.76 -0.10
N HIS A 568 -31.24 1.02 -0.88
CA HIS A 568 -31.62 -0.33 -1.27
C HIS A 568 -31.53 -1.19 -0.02
N GLN A 569 -32.67 -1.50 0.58
CA GLN A 569 -32.77 -2.59 1.53
C GLN A 569 -32.44 -3.87 0.76
N VAL A 570 -31.48 -4.62 1.30
CA VAL A 570 -30.97 -5.83 0.68
C VAL A 570 -31.03 -6.96 1.68
N ASN A 571 -31.53 -8.10 1.22
CA ASN A 571 -31.63 -9.30 2.03
C ASN A 571 -30.24 -9.93 2.17
N VAL A 572 -29.94 -10.47 3.34
CA VAL A 572 -28.67 -11.16 3.61
C VAL A 572 -28.79 -12.57 3.08
N VAL A 573 -28.07 -12.86 2.00
CA VAL A 573 -28.01 -14.19 1.37
C VAL A 573 -27.12 -15.11 2.21
N LYS A 574 -26.02 -14.59 2.76
CA LYS A 574 -25.11 -15.33 3.64
C LYS A 574 -24.25 -14.39 4.48
N ALA A 575 -24.00 -14.75 5.73
CA ALA A 575 -22.88 -14.21 6.51
C ALA A 575 -21.87 -15.32 6.83
N VAL A 576 -20.58 -14.97 6.77
CA VAL A 576 -19.48 -15.85 7.19
C VAL A 576 -18.55 -15.05 8.08
N ILE A 577 -18.30 -15.55 9.29
CA ILE A 577 -17.30 -15.00 10.20
C ILE A 577 -16.03 -15.84 10.07
N TYR A 578 -14.96 -15.20 9.60
CA TYR A 578 -13.66 -15.82 9.41
C TYR A 578 -12.76 -15.64 10.63
N SER A 579 -11.79 -16.54 10.76
CA SER A 579 -10.62 -16.27 11.61
C SER A 579 -9.92 -14.99 11.11
N GLY A 580 -9.21 -14.28 12.01
CA GLY A 580 -8.65 -12.96 11.70
C GLY A 580 -9.65 -11.79 11.73
N ASN A 581 -10.83 -11.96 12.35
CA ASN A 581 -11.80 -10.89 12.61
C ASN A 581 -12.29 -10.16 11.33
N VAL A 582 -12.70 -10.93 10.34
CA VAL A 582 -13.41 -10.45 9.14
C VAL A 582 -14.80 -11.08 9.05
N LEU A 583 -15.80 -10.23 8.87
CA LEU A 583 -17.16 -10.58 8.48
C LEU A 583 -17.27 -10.46 6.96
N ALA A 584 -17.52 -11.57 6.26
CA ALA A 584 -17.91 -11.54 4.86
C ALA A 584 -19.44 -11.56 4.76
N LEU A 585 -20.00 -10.53 4.13
CA LEU A 585 -21.43 -10.34 3.98
C LEU A 585 -21.80 -10.48 2.49
N TYR A 586 -22.71 -11.40 2.20
CA TYR A 586 -23.28 -11.65 0.88
C TYR A 586 -24.74 -11.21 0.91
N ILE A 587 -25.11 -10.32 -0.01
CA ILE A 587 -26.40 -9.63 -0.05
C ILE A 587 -26.99 -9.68 -1.46
N THR A 588 -28.32 -9.60 -1.54
CA THR A 588 -29.04 -9.57 -2.82
C THR A 588 -28.62 -8.38 -3.66
N LYS A 589 -28.29 -8.61 -4.94
CA LYS A 589 -27.98 -7.57 -5.93
C LYS A 589 -29.28 -6.87 -6.35
N PRO A 590 -29.46 -5.56 -6.11
CA PRO A 590 -30.70 -4.88 -6.49
C PRO A 590 -30.93 -4.88 -8.01
N GLN A 591 -32.19 -4.88 -8.43
CA GLN A 591 -32.53 -4.80 -9.86
C GLN A 591 -31.92 -3.54 -10.48
N GLY A 592 -31.24 -3.70 -11.62
CA GLY A 592 -30.54 -2.61 -12.31
C GLY A 592 -29.19 -2.19 -11.71
N PHE A 593 -28.73 -2.78 -10.59
CA PHE A 593 -27.46 -2.42 -9.94
C PHE A 593 -26.23 -2.87 -10.77
N LYS A 594 -25.81 -2.01 -11.71
CA LYS A 594 -24.66 -2.23 -12.60
C LYS A 594 -23.41 -1.56 -12.03
N TYR A 595 -22.33 -2.34 -11.87
CA TYR A 595 -21.03 -1.86 -11.36
C TYR A 595 -19.87 -2.46 -12.16
N ARG A 596 -18.64 -2.05 -11.84
CA ARG A 596 -17.37 -2.56 -12.40
C ARG A 596 -16.45 -3.04 -11.27
N SER A 597 -15.53 -3.94 -11.55
CA SER A 597 -14.56 -4.40 -10.55
C SER A 597 -13.72 -3.25 -9.98
N GLY A 598 -13.42 -3.32 -8.68
CA GLY A 598 -12.80 -2.22 -7.95
C GLY A 598 -13.74 -1.04 -7.62
N MET A 599 -15.06 -1.15 -7.84
CA MET A 599 -16.03 -0.26 -7.20
C MET A 599 -16.15 -0.54 -5.69
N TYR A 600 -16.57 0.48 -4.95
CA TYR A 600 -17.02 0.33 -3.57
C TYR A 600 -18.48 0.76 -3.42
N LEU A 601 -19.12 0.37 -2.32
CA LEU A 601 -20.43 0.86 -1.90
C LEU A 601 -20.36 1.30 -0.44
N PHE A 602 -21.37 2.02 0.03
CA PHE A 602 -21.59 2.27 1.45
C PHE A 602 -22.64 1.31 2.00
N VAL A 603 -22.36 0.77 3.18
CA VAL A 603 -23.30 -0.05 3.97
C VAL A 603 -23.78 0.78 5.16
N LYS A 604 -25.06 0.65 5.50
CA LYS A 604 -25.65 1.08 6.77
C LYS A 604 -26.43 -0.07 7.40
N CYS A 605 -26.35 -0.15 8.72
CA CYS A 605 -27.13 -1.04 9.58
C CYS A 605 -27.87 -0.16 10.61
N PRO A 606 -29.17 0.13 10.43
CA PRO A 606 -29.95 0.99 11.32
C PRO A 606 -30.02 0.53 12.77
N ASP A 607 -29.88 -0.78 12.99
CA ASP A 607 -29.90 -1.43 14.31
C ASP A 607 -28.68 -1.06 15.15
N ILE A 608 -27.56 -0.69 14.49
CA ILE A 608 -26.37 -0.12 15.13
C ILE A 608 -26.44 1.42 15.08
N SER A 609 -26.74 1.99 13.92
CA SER A 609 -26.84 3.44 13.73
C SER A 609 -27.73 3.81 12.56
N LYS A 610 -28.77 4.61 12.84
CA LYS A 610 -29.75 5.10 11.86
C LYS A 610 -29.14 6.06 10.82
N PHE A 611 -27.98 6.64 11.10
CA PHE A 611 -27.38 7.73 10.31
C PHE A 611 -26.01 7.42 9.69
N GLU A 612 -25.22 6.52 10.27
CA GLU A 612 -23.86 6.25 9.78
C GLU A 612 -23.85 5.41 8.50
N TRP A 613 -22.86 5.67 7.66
CA TRP A 613 -22.62 4.96 6.39
C TRP A 613 -21.13 4.65 6.27
N HIS A 614 -20.78 3.37 6.19
CA HIS A 614 -19.39 2.91 6.18
C HIS A 614 -19.03 2.35 4.79
N PRO A 615 -17.92 2.81 4.14
CA PRO A 615 -17.56 2.41 2.78
C PRO A 615 -16.78 1.09 2.74
N PHE A 616 -17.19 0.18 1.85
CA PHE A 616 -16.52 -1.10 1.63
C PHE A 616 -16.38 -1.44 0.15
N SER A 617 -15.19 -1.91 -0.24
CA SER A 617 -14.90 -2.44 -1.57
C SER A 617 -15.84 -3.60 -1.90
N ILE A 618 -16.42 -3.61 -3.10
CA ILE A 618 -17.22 -4.74 -3.58
C ILE A 618 -16.24 -5.87 -3.93
N THR A 619 -16.45 -7.06 -3.36
CA THR A 619 -15.58 -8.25 -3.52
C THR A 619 -16.16 -9.31 -4.47
N SER A 620 -17.41 -9.15 -4.88
CA SER A 620 -18.02 -9.88 -5.99
C SER A 620 -17.53 -9.35 -7.34
N ALA A 621 -17.65 -10.17 -8.40
CA ALA A 621 -17.48 -9.73 -9.78
C ALA A 621 -18.79 -9.12 -10.31
N PRO A 622 -18.74 -8.20 -11.29
CA PRO A 622 -19.93 -7.63 -11.93
C PRO A 622 -20.94 -8.66 -12.45
N GLY A 623 -20.45 -9.86 -12.85
CA GLY A 623 -21.26 -11.00 -13.26
C GLY A 623 -21.86 -11.86 -12.15
N ASP A 624 -21.42 -11.74 -10.89
CA ASP A 624 -22.02 -12.48 -9.76
C ASP A 624 -23.48 -12.01 -9.52
N ASP A 625 -24.42 -12.92 -9.28
CA ASP A 625 -25.84 -12.59 -8.99
C ASP A 625 -26.08 -11.95 -7.61
N TYR A 626 -25.06 -11.98 -6.75
CA TYR A 626 -25.03 -11.35 -5.44
C TYR A 626 -24.04 -10.18 -5.43
N LEU A 627 -24.16 -9.32 -4.42
CA LEU A 627 -23.10 -8.40 -4.02
C LEU A 627 -22.42 -8.97 -2.77
N SER A 628 -21.09 -8.87 -2.67
CA SER A 628 -20.39 -9.18 -1.42
C SER A 628 -19.42 -8.10 -1.00
N VAL A 629 -19.25 -7.96 0.31
CA VAL A 629 -18.25 -7.09 0.97
C VAL A 629 -17.56 -7.86 2.08
N HIS A 630 -16.27 -7.58 2.30
CA HIS A 630 -15.48 -8.17 3.38
C HIS A 630 -15.07 -7.09 4.37
N ILE A 631 -15.61 -7.15 5.58
CA ILE A 631 -15.54 -6.12 6.62
C ILE A 631 -14.61 -6.60 7.73
N ARG A 632 -13.42 -5.98 7.85
CA ARG A 632 -12.51 -6.21 8.98
C ARG A 632 -12.93 -5.37 10.18
N THR A 633 -13.01 -5.96 11.38
CA THR A 633 -13.34 -5.19 12.58
C THR A 633 -12.15 -4.36 13.04
N LEU A 634 -12.26 -3.04 12.92
CA LEU A 634 -11.21 -2.06 13.24
C LEU A 634 -11.70 -0.89 14.11
N GLY A 635 -13.02 -0.75 14.28
CA GLY A 635 -13.66 0.26 15.11
C GLY A 635 -14.97 -0.25 15.71
N ASP A 636 -15.60 0.58 16.53
CA ASP A 636 -16.88 0.36 17.20
C ASP A 636 -17.97 -0.20 16.27
N TRP A 637 -18.38 0.54 15.24
CA TRP A 637 -19.46 0.13 14.33
C TRP A 637 -19.21 -1.22 13.67
N THR A 638 -17.97 -1.46 13.20
CA THR A 638 -17.59 -2.75 12.59
C THR A 638 -17.57 -3.90 13.60
N THR A 639 -17.27 -3.61 14.86
CA THR A 639 -17.23 -4.62 15.93
C THR A 639 -18.64 -4.99 16.37
N GLU A 640 -19.55 -4.00 16.50
CA GLU A 640 -20.95 -4.30 16.82
C GLU A 640 -21.65 -5.04 15.67
N LEU A 641 -21.34 -4.71 14.41
CA LEU A 641 -21.84 -5.47 13.25
C LEU A 641 -21.42 -6.94 13.32
N LYS A 642 -20.15 -7.22 13.65
CA LYS A 642 -19.68 -8.60 13.86
C LYS A 642 -20.37 -9.25 15.06
N SER A 643 -20.51 -8.56 16.19
CA SER A 643 -21.24 -9.01 17.40
C SER A 643 -22.68 -9.43 17.11
N ILE A 644 -23.42 -8.65 16.31
CA ILE A 644 -24.80 -8.96 15.91
C ILE A 644 -24.83 -10.22 15.03
N PHE A 645 -23.99 -10.29 13.98
CA PHE A 645 -23.94 -11.47 13.13
C PHE A 645 -23.41 -12.71 13.86
N GLU A 646 -22.51 -12.58 14.84
CA GLU A 646 -22.05 -13.69 15.68
C GLU A 646 -23.22 -14.30 16.46
N LYS A 647 -24.02 -13.46 17.16
CA LYS A 647 -25.22 -13.90 17.89
C LYS A 647 -26.24 -14.60 16.98
N VAL A 648 -26.50 -14.05 15.79
CA VAL A 648 -27.42 -14.64 14.79
C VAL A 648 -26.89 -15.96 14.22
N CYS A 649 -25.60 -16.25 14.35
CA CYS A 649 -25.01 -17.52 13.94
C CYS A 649 -24.80 -18.54 15.09
N GLU A 650 -25.19 -18.22 16.32
CA GLU A 650 -25.14 -19.20 17.42
C GLU A 650 -26.32 -20.19 17.30
N PRO A 651 -26.08 -21.51 17.40
CA PRO A 651 -27.16 -22.49 17.34
C PRO A 651 -28.05 -22.41 18.59
N PRO A 652 -29.36 -22.72 18.48
CA PRO A 652 -30.29 -22.67 19.61
C PRO A 652 -29.86 -23.63 20.74
N PRO A 653 -30.17 -23.31 22.01
CA PRO A 653 -29.57 -23.96 23.18
C PRO A 653 -30.01 -25.42 23.44
N SER A 654 -30.84 -25.99 22.57
CA SER A 654 -31.41 -27.34 22.69
C SER A 654 -30.48 -28.47 22.26
N ASP A 655 -29.57 -28.26 21.29
CA ASP A 655 -28.73 -29.33 20.73
C ASP A 655 -27.31 -29.36 21.33
N LYS A 656 -27.24 -29.56 22.66
CA LYS A 656 -25.98 -29.63 23.42
C LYS A 656 -25.28 -30.99 23.30
N GLN A 657 -25.01 -31.42 22.07
CA GLN A 657 -24.04 -32.49 21.85
C GLN A 657 -22.63 -32.02 22.27
N GLN A 658 -21.85 -32.93 22.85
CA GLN A 658 -20.60 -32.58 23.52
C GLN A 658 -19.57 -31.96 22.55
N PRO A 659 -18.78 -30.95 22.99
CA PRO A 659 -17.79 -30.32 22.13
C PRO A 659 -16.60 -31.25 21.87
N LYS A 660 -16.61 -31.94 20.72
CA LYS A 660 -15.41 -32.58 20.17
C LYS A 660 -14.33 -31.51 19.93
N ARG A 661 -13.34 -31.44 20.82
CA ARG A 661 -12.12 -30.64 20.65
C ARG A 661 -11.46 -31.01 19.31
N GLY A 662 -11.11 -30.02 18.50
CA GLY A 662 -10.34 -30.24 17.26
C GLY A 662 -10.46 -29.11 16.25
N ASN A 663 -11.68 -28.81 15.78
CA ASN A 663 -11.87 -27.99 14.58
C ASN A 663 -12.07 -26.49 14.88
N LEU A 664 -11.29 -25.65 14.20
CA LEU A 664 -11.50 -24.19 14.13
C LEU A 664 -12.89 -23.87 13.57
N LYS A 665 -13.71 -23.14 14.33
CA LYS A 665 -15.06 -22.76 13.92
C LYS A 665 -15.05 -21.69 12.81
N ARG A 666 -15.11 -22.14 11.56
CA ARG A 666 -15.73 -21.35 10.47
C ARG A 666 -17.23 -21.27 10.76
N ILE A 667 -17.69 -20.15 11.30
CA ILE A 667 -19.11 -19.95 11.58
C ILE A 667 -19.78 -19.43 10.30
N GLU A 668 -20.61 -20.28 9.68
CA GLU A 668 -21.50 -19.90 8.58
C GLU A 668 -22.96 -19.89 9.06
N THR A 669 -23.80 -19.03 8.48
CA THR A 669 -25.28 -19.03 8.67
C THR A 669 -25.99 -20.27 8.11
N ARG A 670 -25.31 -21.41 7.99
CA ARG A 670 -25.78 -22.62 7.29
C ARG A 670 -26.58 -23.59 8.19
N ALA A 671 -26.79 -23.21 9.45
CA ALA A 671 -27.54 -24.01 10.44
C ALA A 671 -29.07 -23.87 10.35
N LEU A 672 -29.59 -22.98 9.49
CA LEU A 672 -31.02 -22.74 9.25
C LEU A 672 -31.46 -23.34 7.91
N SER A 673 -31.34 -24.65 7.75
CA SER A 673 -31.71 -25.38 6.52
C SER A 673 -33.17 -25.88 6.48
N THR A 674 -34.00 -25.47 7.44
CA THR A 674 -35.37 -25.98 7.65
C THR A 674 -36.41 -24.91 7.99
N ALA A 675 -36.03 -23.62 7.99
CA ALA A 675 -36.94 -22.49 8.25
C ALA A 675 -37.33 -21.77 6.94
N ASN A 676 -38.43 -21.01 6.94
CA ASN A 676 -38.82 -20.23 5.77
C ASN A 676 -37.83 -19.09 5.50
N TYR A 677 -37.67 -18.72 4.23
CA TYR A 677 -36.74 -17.66 3.81
C TYR A 677 -37.02 -16.33 4.55
N ASP A 678 -38.29 -15.98 4.74
CA ASP A 678 -38.69 -14.71 5.38
C ASP A 678 -38.44 -14.71 6.89
N GLU A 679 -38.56 -15.86 7.57
CA GLU A 679 -38.20 -16.04 8.99
C GLU A 679 -36.69 -15.87 9.19
N ILE A 680 -35.89 -16.41 8.25
CA ILE A 680 -34.43 -16.25 8.23
C ILE A 680 -34.05 -14.78 8.01
N GLN A 681 -34.72 -14.07 7.07
CA GLN A 681 -34.48 -12.64 6.88
C GLN A 681 -34.90 -11.79 8.08
N ALA A 682 -36.00 -12.13 8.76
CA ALA A 682 -36.44 -11.45 9.97
C ALA A 682 -35.45 -11.62 11.15
N THR A 683 -34.57 -12.62 11.09
CA THR A 683 -33.52 -12.84 12.10
C THR A 683 -32.23 -12.04 11.80
N PHE A 684 -32.03 -11.55 10.57
CA PHE A 684 -30.87 -10.74 10.21
C PHE A 684 -31.09 -9.23 10.46
N PRO A 685 -30.03 -8.47 10.82
CA PRO A 685 -30.13 -7.02 10.94
C PRO A 685 -30.42 -6.37 9.58
N GLN A 686 -31.10 -5.22 9.59
CA GLN A 686 -31.51 -4.54 8.36
C GLN A 686 -30.29 -3.94 7.64
N ILE A 687 -29.94 -4.47 6.47
CA ILE A 687 -28.84 -3.94 5.67
C ILE A 687 -29.37 -3.02 4.56
N LEU A 688 -28.86 -1.78 4.53
CA LEU A 688 -29.13 -0.78 3.51
C LEU A 688 -27.84 -0.48 2.76
N ILE A 689 -27.86 -0.52 1.42
CA ILE A 689 -26.71 -0.15 0.59
C ILE A 689 -26.96 1.09 -0.27
N LYS A 690 -25.87 1.79 -0.56
CA LYS A 690 -25.80 2.99 -1.40
C LYS A 690 -24.55 2.93 -2.27
N GLY A 691 -24.71 3.11 -3.59
CA GLY A 691 -23.61 3.00 -4.56
C GLY A 691 -24.11 2.55 -5.94
N PRO A 692 -23.21 2.04 -6.81
CA PRO A 692 -21.77 1.91 -6.61
C PRO A 692 -21.01 3.25 -6.75
N PHE A 693 -19.76 3.29 -6.28
CA PHE A 693 -18.91 4.48 -6.33
C PHE A 693 -17.56 4.26 -7.04
N GLY A 694 -17.13 5.31 -7.75
CA GLY A 694 -15.88 5.36 -8.52
C GLY A 694 -14.61 5.36 -7.66
N ALA A 695 -13.63 4.56 -8.05
CA ALA A 695 -12.30 4.44 -7.44
C ALA A 695 -11.22 4.21 -8.53
N PRO A 696 -9.94 4.58 -8.30
CA PRO A 696 -8.89 4.52 -9.32
C PRO A 696 -8.69 3.13 -9.96
N ALA A 697 -8.79 2.06 -9.18
CA ALA A 697 -8.68 0.66 -9.61
C ALA A 697 -9.54 0.28 -10.82
N GLN A 698 -10.68 0.96 -11.03
CA GLN A 698 -11.56 0.74 -12.19
C GLN A 698 -10.91 1.10 -13.53
N SER A 699 -9.77 1.78 -13.51
CA SER A 699 -8.96 2.10 -14.69
C SER A 699 -8.07 0.93 -15.15
N TYR A 700 -8.13 -0.25 -14.51
CA TYR A 700 -7.31 -1.42 -14.87
C TYR A 700 -7.41 -1.79 -16.35
N THR A 701 -8.60 -1.69 -16.97
CA THR A 701 -8.83 -1.99 -18.39
C THR A 701 -8.12 -1.04 -19.37
N GLN A 702 -7.38 -0.04 -18.88
CA GLN A 702 -6.53 0.85 -19.69
C GLN A 702 -5.11 0.30 -19.91
N TYR A 703 -4.74 -0.78 -19.22
CA TYR A 703 -3.38 -1.35 -19.24
C TYR A 703 -3.44 -2.81 -19.65
N ASP A 704 -2.52 -3.20 -20.53
CA ASP A 704 -2.35 -4.57 -21.00
C ASP A 704 -1.63 -5.44 -19.95
N ILE A 705 -0.78 -4.82 -19.13
CA ILE A 705 -0.06 -5.47 -18.02
C ILE A 705 -0.38 -4.76 -16.71
N LEU A 706 -0.80 -5.55 -15.71
CA LEU A 706 -1.22 -5.08 -14.39
C LEU A 706 -0.27 -5.56 -13.29
N LEU A 707 -0.01 -4.70 -12.32
CA LEU A 707 0.64 -5.05 -11.05
C LEU A 707 -0.29 -4.62 -9.91
N LEU A 708 -1.03 -5.58 -9.35
CA LEU A 708 -2.00 -5.38 -8.27
C LEU A 708 -1.33 -5.71 -6.94
N ILE A 709 -1.31 -4.76 -5.99
CA ILE A 709 -0.62 -4.90 -4.71
C ILE A 709 -1.57 -4.59 -3.55
N GLY A 710 -2.08 -5.63 -2.91
CA GLY A 710 -3.00 -5.55 -1.76
C GLY A 710 -2.32 -5.89 -0.44
N LEU A 711 -2.38 -5.00 0.55
CA LEU A 711 -1.93 -5.30 1.92
C LEU A 711 -3.11 -5.68 2.83
N GLY A 712 -3.12 -6.91 3.35
CA GLY A 712 -4.18 -7.43 4.23
C GLY A 712 -5.56 -7.35 3.57
N ILE A 713 -6.52 -6.68 4.24
CA ILE A 713 -7.87 -6.42 3.70
C ILE A 713 -7.85 -5.50 2.46
N GLY A 714 -6.74 -4.80 2.20
CA GLY A 714 -6.53 -4.01 0.99
C GLY A 714 -6.47 -4.82 -0.30
N ALA A 715 -6.47 -6.15 -0.24
CA ALA A 715 -6.64 -7.02 -1.42
C ALA A 715 -8.06 -7.01 -1.99
N THR A 716 -9.08 -6.63 -1.21
CA THR A 716 -10.50 -6.70 -1.58
C THR A 716 -10.87 -6.13 -2.97
N PRO A 717 -10.45 -4.92 -3.41
CA PRO A 717 -10.79 -4.44 -4.76
C PRO A 717 -10.09 -5.23 -5.87
N PHE A 718 -8.88 -5.75 -5.62
CA PHE A 718 -8.11 -6.53 -6.60
C PHE A 718 -8.66 -7.93 -6.78
N ILE A 719 -9.37 -8.47 -5.78
CA ILE A 719 -10.01 -9.80 -5.88
C ILE A 719 -11.29 -9.72 -6.71
N SER A 720 -12.04 -8.61 -6.64
CA SER A 720 -13.12 -8.32 -7.60
C SER A 720 -12.60 -8.18 -9.05
N ILE A 721 -11.38 -7.64 -9.23
CA ILE A 721 -10.70 -7.59 -10.53
C ILE A 721 -10.24 -8.99 -10.96
N ALA A 722 -9.61 -9.77 -10.09
CA ALA A 722 -9.14 -11.12 -10.38
C ALA A 722 -10.28 -12.07 -10.76
N LYS A 723 -11.43 -12.01 -10.06
CA LYS A 723 -12.65 -12.75 -10.44
C LYS A 723 -13.18 -12.35 -11.82
N ASP A 724 -13.21 -11.06 -12.14
CA ASP A 724 -13.72 -10.57 -13.44
C ASP A 724 -12.78 -10.91 -14.60
N LEU A 725 -11.45 -10.85 -14.38
CA LEU A 725 -10.46 -11.39 -15.31
C LEU A 725 -10.64 -12.90 -15.49
N LEU A 726 -10.83 -13.67 -14.41
CA LEU A 726 -11.06 -15.12 -14.49
C LEU A 726 -12.37 -15.46 -15.22
N TYR A 727 -13.42 -14.64 -15.04
CA TYR A 727 -14.67 -14.77 -15.80
C TYR A 727 -14.44 -14.53 -17.30
N GLN A 728 -13.66 -13.51 -17.67
CA GLN A 728 -13.26 -13.26 -19.06
C GLN A 728 -12.41 -14.40 -19.65
N ILE A 729 -11.47 -14.97 -18.87
CA ILE A 729 -10.67 -16.14 -19.27
C ILE A 729 -11.57 -17.37 -19.48
N LYS A 730 -12.51 -17.64 -18.55
CA LYS A 730 -13.50 -18.72 -18.67
C LYS A 730 -14.38 -18.54 -19.92
N GLN A 731 -14.78 -17.32 -20.27
CA GLN A 731 -15.51 -17.05 -21.53
C GLN A 731 -14.65 -17.27 -22.78
N ASN A 732 -13.41 -16.75 -22.82
CA ASN A 732 -12.52 -16.90 -23.98
C ASN A 732 -12.19 -18.37 -24.28
N ASN A 733 -12.06 -19.19 -23.22
CA ASN A 733 -11.82 -20.64 -23.34
C ASN A 733 -13.04 -21.44 -23.88
N LEU A 734 -14.25 -20.86 -23.95
CA LEU A 734 -15.45 -21.53 -24.48
C LEU A 734 -15.61 -21.42 -26.02
N GLY A 735 -14.71 -20.69 -26.69
CA GLY A 735 -14.60 -20.62 -28.14
C GLY A 735 -15.52 -19.61 -28.83
N PRO A 736 -15.18 -19.17 -30.05
CA PRO A 736 -15.95 -18.19 -30.82
C PRO A 736 -17.28 -18.79 -31.26
N GLY A 737 -18.38 -18.36 -30.62
CA GLY A 737 -19.73 -18.85 -30.89
C GLY A 737 -20.61 -19.05 -29.65
N LYS A 738 -20.05 -19.06 -28.43
CA LYS A 738 -20.79 -19.15 -27.15
C LYS A 738 -20.67 -17.93 -26.23
N SER A 739 -19.99 -16.88 -26.69
CA SER A 739 -19.85 -15.60 -25.97
C SER A 739 -21.15 -14.78 -26.00
N VAL A 740 -21.82 -14.66 -24.85
CA VAL A 740 -23.10 -13.92 -24.71
C VAL A 740 -22.92 -12.39 -24.71
N GLU A 741 -21.71 -11.91 -24.39
CA GLU A 741 -21.33 -10.49 -24.50
C GLU A 741 -20.19 -10.30 -25.52
N PRO A 742 -20.05 -9.11 -26.13
CA PRO A 742 -18.89 -8.77 -26.95
C PRO A 742 -17.60 -8.80 -26.11
N ALA A 743 -16.53 -9.36 -26.69
CA ALA A 743 -15.25 -9.55 -26.00
C ALA A 743 -14.70 -8.22 -25.43
N ARG A 744 -14.70 -8.12 -24.10
CA ARG A 744 -14.10 -6.98 -23.38
C ARG A 744 -12.57 -7.09 -23.45
N LYS A 745 -11.87 -5.94 -23.41
CA LYS A 745 -10.40 -5.93 -23.39
C LYS A 745 -9.88 -6.50 -22.05
N CYS A 746 -9.52 -7.77 -22.06
CA CYS A 746 -8.78 -8.42 -20.98
C CYS A 746 -7.33 -7.91 -20.95
N ALA A 747 -6.69 -7.96 -19.79
CA ALA A 747 -5.24 -7.79 -19.67
C ALA A 747 -4.50 -9.02 -20.24
N GLU A 748 -3.31 -8.82 -20.79
CA GLU A 748 -2.41 -9.90 -21.25
C GLU A 748 -1.75 -10.60 -20.06
N ARG A 749 -1.40 -9.84 -19.00
CA ARG A 749 -0.80 -10.37 -17.77
C ARG A 749 -1.16 -9.51 -16.56
N ALA A 750 -1.55 -10.14 -15.46
CA ALA A 750 -1.89 -9.51 -14.20
C ALA A 750 -1.12 -10.15 -13.04
N TYR A 751 -0.14 -9.43 -12.50
CA TYR A 751 0.64 -9.84 -11.34
C TYR A 751 -0.07 -9.40 -10.05
N PHE A 752 -0.55 -10.34 -9.25
CA PHE A 752 -1.30 -10.04 -8.03
C PHE A 752 -0.51 -10.41 -6.77
N TYR A 753 0.09 -9.41 -6.13
CA TYR A 753 0.80 -9.56 -4.86
C TYR A 753 -0.17 -9.30 -3.69
N TRP A 754 -0.53 -10.35 -2.96
CA TRP A 754 -1.29 -10.24 -1.72
C TRP A 754 -0.37 -10.44 -0.52
N VAL A 755 -0.22 -9.41 0.31
CA VAL A 755 0.73 -9.39 1.41
C VAL A 755 -0.02 -9.23 2.74
N THR A 756 0.04 -10.22 3.63
CA THR A 756 -0.64 -10.19 4.93
C THR A 756 0.32 -10.47 6.10
N ARG A 757 -0.17 -10.30 7.34
CA ARG A 757 0.48 -10.71 8.59
C ARG A 757 -0.25 -11.87 9.28
N GLU A 758 -1.43 -12.24 8.80
CA GLU A 758 -2.34 -13.17 9.47
C GLU A 758 -2.60 -14.34 8.52
N GLN A 759 -2.19 -15.56 8.90
CA GLN A 759 -2.44 -16.79 8.12
C GLN A 759 -3.93 -16.91 7.76
N ALA A 760 -4.78 -16.65 8.75
CA ALA A 760 -6.23 -16.51 8.67
C ALA A 760 -6.74 -15.68 7.47
N SER A 761 -5.98 -14.69 6.98
CA SER A 761 -6.41 -13.89 5.82
C SER A 761 -6.67 -14.71 4.57
N PHE A 762 -5.92 -15.79 4.36
CA PHE A 762 -6.03 -16.60 3.15
C PHE A 762 -7.34 -17.40 3.09
N GLU A 763 -7.97 -17.69 4.24
CA GLU A 763 -9.27 -18.39 4.32
C GLU A 763 -10.39 -17.62 3.61
N TRP A 764 -10.33 -16.27 3.62
CA TRP A 764 -11.34 -15.39 3.05
C TRP A 764 -11.54 -15.63 1.54
N PHE A 765 -10.46 -15.96 0.84
CA PHE A 765 -10.44 -16.02 -0.63
C PHE A 765 -9.78 -17.28 -1.20
N LYS A 766 -9.53 -18.31 -0.38
CA LYS A 766 -9.01 -19.62 -0.82
C LYS A 766 -9.71 -20.14 -2.08
N GLY A 767 -11.04 -20.12 -2.10
CA GLY A 767 -11.81 -20.58 -3.27
C GLY A 767 -11.47 -19.85 -4.56
N VAL A 768 -11.15 -18.54 -4.50
CA VAL A 768 -10.72 -17.74 -5.67
C VAL A 768 -9.29 -18.09 -6.10
N MET A 769 -8.42 -18.44 -5.15
CA MET A 769 -7.04 -18.88 -5.43
C MET A 769 -7.02 -20.27 -6.10
N ASP A 770 -7.86 -21.19 -5.61
CA ASP A 770 -8.02 -22.51 -6.22
C ASP A 770 -8.69 -22.40 -7.61
N ASP A 771 -9.70 -21.51 -7.77
CA ASP A 771 -10.31 -21.13 -9.05
C ASP A 771 -9.28 -20.62 -10.08
N ILE A 772 -8.37 -19.73 -9.67
CA ILE A 772 -7.31 -19.21 -10.55
C ILE A 772 -6.39 -20.35 -10.99
N ALA A 773 -5.94 -21.17 -10.04
CA ALA A 773 -5.01 -22.27 -10.31
C ALA A 773 -5.61 -23.40 -11.19
N GLU A 774 -6.93 -23.59 -11.19
CA GLU A 774 -7.61 -24.59 -12.02
C GLU A 774 -7.97 -24.09 -13.43
N PHE A 775 -8.43 -22.84 -13.55
CA PHE A 775 -9.03 -22.34 -14.80
C PHE A 775 -8.10 -21.46 -15.65
N ASP A 776 -7.05 -20.84 -15.09
CA ASP A 776 -6.13 -19.98 -15.84
C ASP A 776 -4.98 -20.75 -16.51
N ARG A 777 -5.34 -21.56 -17.51
CA ARG A 777 -4.39 -22.37 -18.29
C ARG A 777 -3.30 -21.56 -19.02
N ASN A 778 -3.55 -20.27 -19.26
CA ASN A 778 -2.65 -19.37 -19.97
C ASN A 778 -1.74 -18.57 -19.02
N ASN A 779 -1.92 -18.72 -17.69
CA ASN A 779 -1.21 -17.96 -16.66
C ASN A 779 -1.39 -16.43 -16.83
N VAL A 780 -2.56 -15.96 -17.24
CA VAL A 780 -2.88 -14.53 -17.32
C VAL A 780 -2.78 -13.87 -15.93
N ILE A 781 -3.13 -14.56 -14.84
CA ILE A 781 -3.15 -14.09 -13.46
C ILE A 781 -2.03 -14.76 -12.67
N GLU A 782 -0.88 -14.10 -12.54
CA GLU A 782 0.25 -14.58 -11.75
C GLU A 782 0.13 -14.07 -10.30
N MET A 783 -0.38 -14.92 -9.40
CA MET A 783 -0.67 -14.55 -8.02
C MET A 783 0.45 -14.98 -7.06
N HIS A 784 0.91 -14.02 -6.24
CA HIS A 784 1.95 -14.23 -5.24
C HIS A 784 1.43 -13.88 -3.85
N ASN A 785 1.16 -14.91 -3.05
CA ASN A 785 0.83 -14.77 -1.63
C ASN A 785 2.11 -14.51 -0.81
N TYR A 786 2.05 -13.59 0.15
CA TYR A 786 3.16 -13.31 1.07
C TYR A 786 2.67 -13.22 2.52
N LEU A 787 3.19 -14.09 3.40
CA LEU A 787 2.94 -14.03 4.83
C LEU A 787 4.13 -13.41 5.57
N THR A 788 3.93 -12.17 6.02
CA THR A 788 4.96 -11.32 6.66
C THR A 788 5.09 -11.50 8.18
N SER A 789 4.42 -12.50 8.77
CA SER A 789 4.70 -12.96 10.14
C SER A 789 5.79 -14.03 10.19
N VAL A 790 6.03 -14.72 9.07
CA VAL A 790 7.06 -15.76 8.95
C VAL A 790 8.39 -15.11 8.59
N TYR A 791 9.49 -15.53 9.24
CA TYR A 791 10.84 -15.01 8.97
C TYR A 791 11.33 -15.39 7.56
N GLU A 792 12.40 -14.76 7.08
CA GLU A 792 12.93 -14.99 5.72
C GLU A 792 13.34 -16.46 5.51
N GLN A 793 13.22 -16.98 4.29
CA GLN A 793 13.79 -18.28 3.94
C GLN A 793 15.29 -18.32 4.27
N GLY A 794 15.72 -19.36 4.97
CA GLY A 794 17.06 -19.44 5.55
C GLY A 794 17.21 -18.76 6.92
N ASP A 795 16.12 -18.41 7.61
CA ASP A 795 16.08 -18.24 9.08
C ASP A 795 15.80 -19.61 9.73
N ALA A 796 16.49 -19.94 10.82
CA ALA A 796 16.35 -21.20 11.54
C ALA A 796 14.93 -21.42 12.07
N ARG A 797 14.26 -20.34 12.54
CA ARG A 797 12.86 -20.38 13.02
C ARG A 797 11.88 -20.76 11.93
N SER A 798 12.25 -20.59 10.66
CA SER A 798 11.43 -20.91 9.48
C SER A 798 11.90 -22.14 8.71
N ALA A 799 12.95 -22.85 9.18
CA ALA A 799 13.57 -23.96 8.44
C ALA A 799 12.57 -25.11 8.22
N LEU A 800 12.04 -25.72 9.29
CA LEU A 800 11.06 -26.80 9.21
C LEU A 800 9.77 -26.37 8.50
N ILE A 801 9.28 -25.14 8.75
CA ILE A 801 8.09 -24.60 8.07
C ILE A 801 8.32 -24.57 6.55
N GLY A 802 9.51 -24.17 6.11
CA GLY A 802 9.91 -24.22 4.71
C GLY A 802 10.05 -25.65 4.16
N MET A 803 10.60 -26.59 4.94
CA MET A 803 10.72 -28.01 4.55
C MET A 803 9.33 -28.63 4.33
N VAL A 804 8.47 -28.56 5.35
CA VAL A 804 7.09 -29.09 5.32
C VAL A 804 6.30 -28.44 4.17
N GLN A 805 6.49 -27.14 3.90
CA GLN A 805 5.87 -26.48 2.76
C GLN A 805 6.35 -27.05 1.41
N GLN A 806 7.64 -27.37 1.27
CA GLN A 806 8.16 -27.95 0.03
C GLN A 806 7.68 -29.38 -0.17
N LEU A 807 7.75 -30.24 0.87
CA LEU A 807 7.22 -31.61 0.83
C LEU A 807 5.72 -31.64 0.50
N GLN A 808 4.89 -30.91 1.25
CA GLN A 808 3.44 -30.90 1.03
C GLN A 808 3.06 -30.35 -0.35
N HIS A 809 3.78 -29.34 -0.86
CA HIS A 809 3.52 -28.81 -2.19
C HIS A 809 4.02 -29.74 -3.30
N ALA A 810 5.11 -30.50 -3.09
CA ALA A 810 5.59 -31.50 -4.05
C ALA A 810 4.62 -32.69 -4.13
N LYS A 811 4.19 -33.21 -2.97
CA LYS A 811 3.34 -34.40 -2.84
C LYS A 811 1.88 -34.16 -3.19
N ASN A 812 1.30 -33.08 -2.65
CA ASN A 812 -0.14 -32.81 -2.72
C ASN A 812 -0.51 -31.58 -3.57
N GLY A 813 0.46 -30.79 -4.06
CA GLY A 813 0.19 -29.57 -4.83
C GLY A 813 -0.55 -28.48 -4.02
N ILE A 814 -0.42 -28.50 -2.69
CA ILE A 814 -1.14 -27.61 -1.76
C ILE A 814 -0.15 -26.91 -0.83
N ASP A 815 -0.37 -25.62 -0.61
CA ASP A 815 0.41 -24.76 0.27
C ASP A 815 -0.03 -24.89 1.75
N ILE A 816 0.90 -25.16 2.67
CA ILE A 816 0.56 -25.40 4.10
C ILE A 816 -0.05 -24.18 4.83
N VAL A 817 0.21 -22.97 4.33
CA VAL A 817 -0.20 -21.73 4.99
C VAL A 817 -1.61 -21.32 4.57
N SER A 818 -1.85 -21.24 3.25
CA SER A 818 -3.13 -20.86 2.66
C SER A 818 -4.10 -22.04 2.45
N GLN A 819 -3.59 -23.27 2.53
CA GLN A 819 -4.25 -24.51 2.12
C GLN A 819 -4.76 -24.50 0.66
N SER A 820 -4.27 -23.59 -0.18
CA SER A 820 -4.66 -23.46 -1.60
C SER A 820 -3.60 -24.07 -2.53
N ARG A 821 -3.93 -24.18 -3.82
CA ARG A 821 -2.94 -24.54 -4.87
C ARG A 821 -1.87 -23.47 -5.14
N ILE A 822 -1.98 -22.28 -4.53
CA ILE A 822 -1.04 -21.16 -4.75
C ILE A 822 -0.05 -21.04 -3.59
N LYS A 823 1.23 -21.34 -3.88
CA LYS A 823 2.33 -21.31 -2.91
C LYS A 823 2.50 -19.94 -2.24
N THR A 824 2.61 -19.92 -0.92
CA THR A 824 2.85 -18.71 -0.12
C THR A 824 4.35 -18.45 0.04
N HIS A 825 4.78 -17.21 -0.18
CA HIS A 825 6.14 -16.77 0.14
C HIS A 825 6.21 -16.22 1.58
N PHE A 826 7.38 -16.34 2.22
CA PHE A 826 7.60 -15.82 3.57
C PHE A 826 8.36 -14.47 3.56
N ALA A 827 8.36 -13.78 4.70
CA ALA A 827 8.82 -12.40 4.84
C ALA A 827 8.16 -11.42 3.85
N ARG A 828 8.80 -10.27 3.58
CA ARG A 828 8.24 -9.16 2.78
C ARG A 828 8.73 -9.22 1.32
N PRO A 829 7.88 -8.88 0.32
CA PRO A 829 8.34 -8.79 -1.07
C PRO A 829 9.46 -7.76 -1.24
N ASN A 830 10.53 -8.15 -1.94
CA ASN A 830 11.56 -7.21 -2.38
C ASN A 830 11.07 -6.47 -3.64
N TRP A 831 10.38 -5.35 -3.45
CA TRP A 831 9.80 -4.56 -4.54
C TRP A 831 10.81 -4.10 -5.60
N ARG A 832 12.09 -3.97 -5.25
CA ARG A 832 13.16 -3.67 -6.22
C ARG A 832 13.49 -4.89 -7.10
N LYS A 833 13.52 -6.11 -6.56
CA LYS A 833 13.59 -7.37 -7.35
C LYS A 833 12.37 -7.47 -8.27
N VAL A 834 11.15 -7.27 -7.74
CA VAL A 834 9.89 -7.38 -8.50
C VAL A 834 9.85 -6.40 -9.68
N LEU A 835 10.06 -5.10 -9.44
CA LEU A 835 10.01 -4.09 -10.50
C LEU A 835 11.13 -4.27 -11.54
N SER A 836 12.34 -4.68 -11.12
CA SER A 836 13.41 -5.02 -12.06
C SER A 836 13.07 -6.24 -12.92
N GLN A 837 12.44 -7.26 -12.34
CA GLN A 837 12.00 -8.45 -13.08
C GLN A 837 10.96 -8.06 -14.12
N LEU A 838 9.91 -7.33 -13.71
CA LEU A 838 8.86 -6.85 -14.62
C LEU A 838 9.40 -5.98 -15.76
N ALA A 839 10.33 -5.07 -15.49
CA ALA A 839 10.98 -4.25 -16.52
C ALA A 839 11.81 -5.08 -17.52
N SER A 840 12.38 -6.20 -17.07
CA SER A 840 13.13 -7.12 -17.94
C SER A 840 12.25 -8.12 -18.70
N THR A 841 11.07 -8.46 -18.16
CA THR A 841 10.10 -9.36 -18.80
C THR A 841 9.24 -8.62 -19.84
N HIS A 842 8.90 -7.35 -19.57
CA HIS A 842 7.97 -6.55 -20.39
C HIS A 842 8.65 -5.25 -20.89
N PRO A 843 9.67 -5.37 -21.78
CA PRO A 843 10.41 -4.21 -22.27
C PRO A 843 9.52 -3.30 -23.13
N ALA A 844 9.68 -1.98 -22.98
CA ALA A 844 8.91 -0.94 -23.66
C ALA A 844 7.38 -0.90 -23.38
N SER A 845 6.88 -1.75 -22.48
CA SER A 845 5.47 -1.80 -22.09
C SER A 845 5.07 -0.72 -21.07
N ARG A 846 3.76 -0.50 -20.91
CA ARG A 846 3.16 0.41 -19.92
C ARG A 846 2.41 -0.41 -18.86
N ILE A 847 2.96 -0.51 -17.66
CA ILE A 847 2.44 -1.32 -16.56
C ILE A 847 1.61 -0.46 -15.61
N GLY A 848 0.35 -0.85 -15.40
CA GLY A 848 -0.53 -0.22 -14.41
C GLY A 848 -0.27 -0.79 -13.01
N VAL A 849 0.35 0.00 -12.13
CA VAL A 849 0.68 -0.41 -10.75
C VAL A 849 -0.41 0.10 -9.80
N PHE A 850 -1.29 -0.78 -9.36
CA PHE A 850 -2.40 -0.45 -8.46
C PHE A 850 -2.10 -0.92 -7.04
N TYR A 851 -2.09 0.02 -6.08
CA TYR A 851 -1.74 -0.23 -4.69
C TYR A 851 -2.87 0.11 -3.72
N CYS A 852 -3.22 -0.84 -2.85
CA CYS A 852 -4.19 -0.64 -1.77
C CYS A 852 -3.65 -1.19 -0.44
N GLY A 853 -3.47 -0.31 0.55
CA GLY A 853 -2.86 -0.64 1.82
C GLY A 853 -2.23 0.56 2.53
N SER A 854 -1.43 0.28 3.57
CA SER A 854 -0.77 1.27 4.41
C SER A 854 -0.10 2.42 3.64
N SER A 855 -0.23 3.64 4.14
CA SER A 855 0.46 4.82 3.60
C SER A 855 1.98 4.77 3.76
N THR A 856 2.54 3.88 4.59
CA THR A 856 3.99 3.74 4.79
C THR A 856 4.71 3.23 3.55
N LEU A 857 4.21 2.15 2.93
CA LEU A 857 4.81 1.56 1.71
C LEU A 857 4.52 2.38 0.44
N ALA A 858 3.40 3.11 0.41
CA ALA A 858 2.98 3.86 -0.79
C ALA A 858 4.02 4.89 -1.29
N LYS A 859 4.75 5.57 -0.37
CA LYS A 859 5.79 6.54 -0.74
C LYS A 859 7.04 5.86 -1.34
N PRO A 860 7.70 4.88 -0.67
CA PRO A 860 8.79 4.09 -1.27
C PRO A 860 8.40 3.42 -2.59
N LEU A 861 7.22 2.80 -2.65
CA LEU A 861 6.78 2.07 -3.85
C LEU A 861 6.57 3.02 -5.04
N LYS A 862 5.96 4.20 -4.85
CA LYS A 862 5.90 5.22 -5.91
C LYS A 862 7.29 5.67 -6.34
N LYS A 863 8.22 5.90 -5.40
CA LYS A 863 9.62 6.28 -5.71
C LYS A 863 10.29 5.23 -6.60
N LEU A 864 10.13 3.94 -6.28
CA LEU A 864 10.68 2.84 -7.07
C LEU A 864 10.04 2.74 -8.47
N CYS A 865 8.72 2.88 -8.60
CA CYS A 865 8.04 2.85 -9.91
C CYS A 865 8.57 3.95 -10.85
N HIS A 866 8.74 5.16 -10.32
CA HIS A 866 9.30 6.30 -11.03
C HIS A 866 10.81 6.12 -11.34
N GLU A 867 11.60 5.56 -10.41
CA GLU A 867 13.01 5.21 -10.63
C GLU A 867 13.17 4.21 -11.80
N PHE A 868 12.44 3.08 -11.78
CA PHE A 868 12.48 2.09 -12.86
C PHE A 868 11.89 2.61 -14.18
N SER A 869 10.99 3.59 -14.15
CA SER A 869 10.47 4.24 -15.37
C SER A 869 11.49 5.14 -16.06
N LEU A 870 12.48 5.67 -15.33
CA LEU A 870 13.57 6.49 -15.88
C LEU A 870 14.75 5.62 -16.35
N ASP A 871 15.10 4.62 -15.54
CA ASP A 871 16.31 3.81 -15.74
C ASP A 871 16.05 2.56 -16.62
N SER A 872 14.82 2.37 -17.16
CA SER A 872 14.47 1.29 -18.10
C SER A 872 13.57 1.77 -19.26
N THR A 873 13.24 0.87 -20.20
CA THR A 873 12.28 1.18 -21.29
C THR A 873 10.82 1.04 -20.87
N THR A 874 10.54 0.31 -19.80
CA THR A 874 9.19 0.00 -19.29
C THR A 874 8.70 1.13 -18.38
N ARG A 875 7.45 1.57 -18.55
CA ARG A 875 6.85 2.67 -17.78
C ARG A 875 5.84 2.15 -16.77
N PHE A 876 6.01 2.52 -15.50
CA PHE A 876 5.20 2.07 -14.36
C PHE A 876 4.34 3.20 -13.80
N GLU A 877 3.03 3.14 -14.04
CA GLU A 877 2.10 4.18 -13.57
C GLU A 877 1.46 3.80 -12.24
N PHE A 878 1.80 4.56 -11.19
CA PHE A 878 1.42 4.25 -9.81
C PHE A 878 0.08 4.87 -9.39
N HIS A 879 -0.93 4.02 -9.26
CA HIS A 879 -2.27 4.33 -8.75
C HIS A 879 -2.40 3.90 -7.29
N LYS A 880 -2.93 4.77 -6.44
CA LYS A 880 -3.16 4.48 -5.01
C LYS A 880 -4.65 4.56 -4.66
N GLU A 881 -5.18 3.46 -4.14
CA GLU A 881 -6.48 3.40 -3.48
C GLU A 881 -6.45 4.09 -2.11
N ASN A 882 -7.58 4.69 -1.72
CA ASN A 882 -7.71 5.43 -0.47
C ASN A 882 -8.95 4.98 0.31
N PHE A 883 -8.89 3.72 0.74
CA PHE A 883 -9.68 3.12 1.80
C PHE A 883 -8.83 3.14 3.09
#